data_AF-A0A0B4DFP7-F1
#
_entry.id   AF-A0A0B4DFP7-F1
#
_cell.length_a   1.000
_cell.length_b   1.000
_cell.length_c   1.000
_cell.angle_alpha   90.00
_cell.angle_beta   90.00
_cell.angle_gamma   90.00
#
_symmetry.space_group_name_H-M   'P 1'
#
loop_
_entity.id
_entity.type
_entity.pdbx_description
1 polymer ?
#
loop_
_entity_poly.entity_id
_entity_poly.type
_entity_poly.pdbx_seq_one_letter_code
_entity_poly.pdbx_strand_id
1 'polypeptide(L)'
;MTGLTVVSIHAQVNVSATGGTTTGTYTTLKGAFDAINAGTHQGAINISITANTTETATAVLNATGGTTSYTSIVVKPAAATTPTVSGSIASAALVRILGSNVTLDGSNTASGTTRDLTFTNTATTGPQVITFIATSAATANTNIVVKNLNIVNGINTSSAFIMYDGNTTPTGGYFNNVTIQNNSIKKSYIALYLFTAIALGNGANTLVTGNDFSASGTDANRLVGIYLQGLDGATVSNNTIGNFETTNAEIKRGIWLATGTVNTTISSNTITNIGYTGTGAGGATGISVTSGNTGAAPVAGVIIRGNNINNFTSSGTGTLFSGIYVAGTLTNGVIVDRNKVTSIKNTNTSGYGAQGIYLASTSTAANTLIANNIVSGVAGYGYATTGGVNDNGNGIVVGTGAGYKIYYNTVVMNANQTVAGRPSALNVLSTITAAGAIDLRNNIFVNTQTQTGDKYAIYSGAANTVFSNINYNNYYSSGSNLGYIGSALATMTDIQTGFGGNVNSINVLPVFVSATDFHLATSGNAALDNKGTVVADVSVDADNNPRSATTPDLGGYEFTNIVLATQDVGGKGNKISYYPNPVVDYLNITNDSKITNIEIYNAGGQRLMSEAINAEKGSVDVRKLSPGMYILKVNSEKSSESLKILKR
;
A
#
# COMPACT_ATOMS: atom_id res chain seq x y z
N MET A 1 -26.96 -64.65 27.56
CA MET A 1 -26.11 -63.50 27.92
C MET A 1 -25.68 -62.82 26.64
N THR A 2 -26.37 -61.75 26.26
CA THR A 2 -25.98 -60.89 25.14
C THR A 2 -24.81 -60.01 25.61
N GLY A 3 -23.68 -60.11 24.90
CA GLY A 3 -22.48 -59.35 25.21
C GLY A 3 -22.73 -57.86 24.99
N LEU A 4 -22.66 -57.09 26.07
CA LEU A 4 -22.69 -55.64 26.05
C LEU A 4 -21.32 -55.16 25.53
N THR A 5 -21.24 -54.76 24.26
CA THR A 5 -20.09 -54.01 23.74
C THR A 5 -20.01 -52.69 24.48
N VAL A 6 -19.00 -52.55 25.34
CA VAL A 6 -18.61 -51.28 25.95
C VAL A 6 -18.16 -50.35 24.83
N VAL A 7 -19.02 -49.42 24.43
CA VAL A 7 -18.62 -48.28 23.59
C VAL A 7 -17.77 -47.39 24.49
N SER A 8 -16.44 -47.44 24.31
CA SER A 8 -15.55 -46.50 24.96
C SER A 8 -15.82 -45.11 24.37
N ILE A 9 -16.59 -44.30 25.09
CA ILE A 9 -16.78 -42.88 24.83
C ILE A 9 -15.45 -42.18 25.10
N HIS A 10 -14.62 -42.03 24.06
CA HIS A 10 -13.36 -41.32 24.17
C HIS A 10 -13.65 -39.85 24.44
N ALA A 11 -13.19 -39.32 25.58
CA ALA A 11 -13.23 -37.90 25.83
C ALA A 11 -12.36 -37.16 24.80
N GLN A 12 -12.94 -36.14 24.18
CA GLN A 12 -12.37 -35.41 23.04
C GLN A 12 -11.70 -34.10 23.46
N VAL A 13 -11.88 -33.72 24.73
CA VAL A 13 -11.36 -32.49 25.32
C VAL A 13 -10.75 -32.82 26.67
N ASN A 14 -9.47 -32.51 26.84
CA ASN A 14 -8.75 -32.64 28.10
C ASN A 14 -8.56 -31.26 28.73
N VAL A 15 -8.76 -31.15 30.04
CA VAL A 15 -8.55 -29.92 30.81
C VAL A 15 -7.47 -30.17 31.86
N SER A 16 -6.56 -29.22 31.99
CA SER A 16 -5.61 -29.12 33.12
C SER A 16 -5.71 -27.74 33.75
N ALA A 17 -5.64 -27.66 35.08
CA ALA A 17 -5.85 -26.43 35.84
C ALA A 17 -4.89 -26.35 37.03
N THR A 18 -4.57 -25.13 37.48
CA THR A 18 -3.71 -24.91 38.66
C THR A 18 -4.49 -24.78 39.98
N GLY A 19 -5.82 -24.72 39.91
CA GLY A 19 -6.71 -24.66 41.08
C GLY A 19 -8.02 -25.41 40.84
N GLY A 20 -8.79 -25.60 41.90
CA GLY A 20 -9.98 -26.47 41.87
C GLY A 20 -9.59 -27.92 41.60
N THR A 21 -10.39 -28.62 40.79
CA THR A 21 -10.04 -29.93 40.22
C THR A 21 -8.99 -29.71 39.13
N THR A 22 -7.81 -30.30 39.27
CA THR A 22 -6.66 -29.96 38.41
C THR A 22 -6.66 -30.66 37.05
N THR A 23 -7.48 -31.69 36.86
CA THR A 23 -7.61 -32.41 35.58
C THR A 23 -9.06 -32.79 35.31
N GLY A 24 -9.50 -32.77 34.06
CA GLY A 24 -10.84 -33.19 33.66
C GLY A 24 -10.89 -33.61 32.19
N THR A 25 -11.88 -34.41 31.83
CA THR A 25 -12.07 -34.86 30.43
C THR A 25 -13.53 -34.72 30.04
N TYR A 26 -13.79 -34.19 28.84
CA TYR A 26 -15.13 -33.87 28.34
C TYR A 26 -15.30 -34.35 26.91
N THR A 27 -16.55 -34.59 26.51
CA THR A 27 -16.90 -34.95 25.14
C THR A 27 -16.98 -33.73 24.22
N THR A 28 -17.14 -32.52 24.75
CA THR A 28 -17.25 -31.29 23.95
C THR A 28 -16.53 -30.11 24.62
N LEU A 29 -16.26 -29.06 23.84
CA LEU A 29 -15.70 -27.82 24.39
C LEU A 29 -16.71 -27.13 25.30
N LYS A 30 -18.01 -27.18 24.95
CA LYS A 30 -19.06 -26.68 25.84
C LYS A 30 -19.01 -27.39 27.19
N GLY A 31 -18.88 -28.71 27.24
CA GLY A 31 -18.81 -29.45 28.50
C GLY A 31 -17.64 -28.99 29.38
N ALA A 32 -16.48 -28.73 28.79
CA ALA A 32 -15.33 -28.17 29.50
C ALA A 32 -15.61 -26.75 30.02
N PHE A 33 -16.22 -25.88 29.21
CA PHE A 33 -16.62 -24.54 29.63
C PHE A 33 -17.68 -24.54 30.72
N ASP A 34 -18.69 -25.41 30.64
CA ASP A 34 -19.73 -25.54 31.68
C ASP A 34 -19.09 -25.89 33.04
N ALA A 35 -18.10 -26.79 33.06
CA ALA A 35 -17.38 -27.15 34.28
C ALA A 35 -16.52 -26.02 34.84
N ILE A 36 -15.85 -25.25 33.97
CA ILE A 36 -15.10 -24.05 34.36
C ILE A 36 -16.05 -23.00 34.95
N ASN A 37 -17.19 -22.76 34.29
CA ASN A 37 -18.18 -21.79 34.75
C ASN A 37 -18.78 -22.18 36.11
N ALA A 38 -18.92 -23.47 36.38
CA ALA A 38 -19.34 -24.02 37.67
C ALA A 38 -18.25 -24.00 38.75
N GLY A 39 -17.04 -23.53 38.45
CA GLY A 39 -15.91 -23.45 39.39
C GLY A 39 -15.17 -24.78 39.60
N THR A 40 -15.40 -25.78 38.74
CA THR A 40 -14.74 -27.09 38.84
C THR A 40 -13.24 -26.97 38.59
N HIS A 41 -12.85 -26.22 37.56
CA HIS A 41 -11.47 -25.94 37.19
C HIS A 41 -11.18 -24.47 37.44
N GLN A 42 -10.08 -24.14 38.11
CA GLN A 42 -9.75 -22.78 38.50
C GLN A 42 -8.27 -22.43 38.25
N GLY A 43 -7.92 -21.14 38.37
CA GLY A 43 -6.56 -20.65 38.18
C GLY A 43 -6.16 -20.58 36.70
N ALA A 44 -4.94 -20.99 36.35
CA ALA A 44 -4.53 -21.08 34.95
C ALA A 44 -5.03 -22.41 34.37
N ILE A 45 -5.72 -22.36 33.23
CA ILE A 45 -6.44 -23.51 32.67
C ILE A 45 -6.01 -23.72 31.21
N ASN A 46 -5.55 -24.93 30.90
CA ASN A 46 -5.27 -25.36 29.53
C ASN A 46 -6.29 -26.41 29.09
N ILE A 47 -6.89 -26.18 27.94
CA ILE A 47 -7.88 -27.04 27.27
C ILE A 47 -7.23 -27.57 25.99
N SER A 48 -7.06 -28.89 25.92
CA SER A 48 -6.50 -29.60 24.78
C SER A 48 -7.59 -30.35 24.03
N ILE A 49 -7.83 -29.99 22.77
CA ILE A 49 -8.77 -30.69 21.88
C ILE A 49 -8.06 -31.90 21.26
N THR A 50 -8.46 -33.11 21.63
CA THR A 50 -7.79 -34.37 21.22
C THR A 50 -8.44 -35.00 19.98
N ALA A 51 -9.71 -34.71 19.72
CA ALA A 51 -10.46 -35.21 18.56
C ALA A 51 -11.57 -34.23 18.16
N ASN A 52 -12.26 -34.51 17.05
CA ASN A 52 -13.38 -33.68 16.58
C ASN A 52 -14.53 -33.68 17.60
N THR A 53 -15.10 -32.51 17.89
CA THR A 53 -16.30 -32.36 18.73
C THR A 53 -17.48 -31.83 17.92
N THR A 54 -18.68 -32.09 18.44
CA THR A 54 -19.92 -31.51 17.92
C THR A 54 -20.69 -30.84 19.06
N GLU A 55 -20.75 -29.51 19.02
CA GLU A 55 -21.53 -28.70 19.93
C GLU A 55 -23.00 -28.68 19.47
N THR A 56 -23.92 -28.99 20.39
CA THR A 56 -25.38 -28.94 20.15
C THR A 56 -26.00 -27.60 20.58
N ALA A 57 -25.23 -26.77 21.30
CA ALA A 57 -25.58 -25.43 21.73
C ALA A 57 -24.28 -24.60 21.80
N THR A 58 -24.38 -23.27 21.91
CA THR A 58 -23.19 -22.42 22.07
C THR A 58 -22.33 -22.86 23.25
N ALA A 59 -21.04 -23.04 23.02
CA ALA A 59 -20.03 -23.17 24.07
C ALA A 59 -19.75 -21.78 24.66
N VAL A 60 -20.27 -21.51 25.87
CA VAL A 60 -20.13 -20.21 26.54
C VAL A 60 -19.09 -20.28 27.65
N LEU A 61 -18.03 -19.47 27.58
CA LEU A 61 -17.09 -19.22 28.66
C LEU A 61 -17.42 -17.87 29.33
N ASN A 62 -17.78 -17.91 30.62
CA ASN A 62 -18.09 -16.69 31.37
C ASN A 62 -16.84 -15.87 31.68
N ALA A 63 -17.03 -14.58 31.97
CA ALA A 63 -15.99 -13.78 32.59
C ALA A 63 -15.72 -14.28 34.02
N THR A 64 -14.49 -14.10 34.52
CA THR A 64 -14.18 -14.34 35.93
C THR A 64 -15.11 -13.51 36.82
N GLY A 65 -15.76 -14.17 37.78
CA GLY A 65 -16.78 -13.62 38.65
C GLY A 65 -17.73 -14.72 39.16
N GLY A 66 -18.21 -14.58 40.40
CA GLY A 66 -19.04 -15.61 41.03
C GLY A 66 -18.29 -16.95 41.14
N THR A 67 -18.85 -18.01 40.57
CA THR A 67 -18.24 -19.36 40.56
C THR A 67 -17.16 -19.52 39.49
N THR A 68 -17.16 -18.69 38.43
CA THR A 68 -16.16 -18.75 37.37
C THR A 68 -14.87 -18.08 37.84
N SER A 69 -13.78 -18.83 37.98
CA SER A 69 -12.54 -18.32 38.58
C SER A 69 -11.29 -18.82 37.84
N TYR A 70 -10.85 -18.08 36.83
CA TYR A 70 -9.60 -18.35 36.12
C TYR A 70 -8.71 -17.11 36.01
N THR A 71 -7.39 -17.32 35.97
CA THR A 71 -6.39 -16.31 35.70
C THR A 71 -6.01 -16.28 34.22
N SER A 72 -6.08 -17.42 33.54
CA SER A 72 -5.88 -17.55 32.10
C SER A 72 -6.55 -18.81 31.56
N ILE A 73 -6.99 -18.74 30.30
CA ILE A 73 -7.53 -19.87 29.55
C ILE A 73 -6.73 -20.00 28.26
N VAL A 74 -6.25 -21.21 27.96
CA VAL A 74 -5.65 -21.55 26.67
C VAL A 74 -6.44 -22.71 26.06
N VAL A 75 -6.95 -22.54 24.84
CA VAL A 75 -7.55 -23.62 24.03
C VAL A 75 -6.62 -23.92 22.86
N LYS A 76 -6.18 -25.17 22.75
CA LYS A 76 -5.24 -25.63 21.71
C LYS A 76 -5.56 -27.06 21.26
N PRO A 77 -5.27 -27.47 20.02
CA PRO A 77 -5.30 -28.88 19.66
C PRO A 77 -4.17 -29.67 20.35
N ALA A 78 -4.42 -30.95 20.60
CA ALA A 78 -3.39 -31.86 21.10
C ALA A 78 -2.25 -32.02 20.09
N ALA A 79 -1.06 -32.38 20.56
CA ALA A 79 0.08 -32.60 19.68
C ALA A 79 -0.24 -33.64 18.59
N ALA A 80 0.19 -33.36 17.35
CA ALA A 80 -0.02 -34.20 16.17
C ALA A 80 -1.50 -34.47 15.80
N THR A 81 -2.46 -33.71 16.31
CA THR A 81 -3.87 -33.78 15.89
C THR A 81 -4.28 -32.53 15.11
N THR A 82 -5.33 -32.67 14.28
CA THR A 82 -5.94 -31.57 13.52
C THR A 82 -7.46 -31.52 13.73
N PRO A 83 -7.95 -31.33 14.97
CA PRO A 83 -9.35 -31.51 15.31
C PRO A 83 -10.23 -30.38 14.79
N THR A 84 -11.52 -30.69 14.65
CA THR A 84 -12.58 -29.74 14.32
C THR A 84 -13.59 -29.68 15.46
N VAL A 85 -13.79 -28.49 16.03
CA VAL A 85 -14.93 -28.17 16.89
C VAL A 85 -16.04 -27.65 15.97
N SER A 86 -17.12 -28.41 15.84
CA SER A 86 -18.21 -28.14 14.90
C SER A 86 -19.56 -28.00 15.58
N GLY A 87 -20.54 -27.42 14.90
CA GLY A 87 -21.94 -27.39 15.37
C GLY A 87 -22.84 -26.69 14.36
N SER A 88 -24.14 -27.03 14.34
CA SER A 88 -25.14 -26.33 13.52
C SER A 88 -25.95 -25.40 14.40
N ILE A 89 -25.36 -24.26 14.79
CA ILE A 89 -25.95 -23.31 15.74
C ILE A 89 -26.56 -22.12 14.98
N ALA A 90 -27.88 -22.15 14.79
CA ALA A 90 -28.58 -21.10 14.07
C ALA A 90 -28.68 -19.80 14.89
N SER A 91 -28.43 -18.65 14.23
CA SER A 91 -28.54 -17.30 14.80
C SER A 91 -27.74 -17.09 16.10
N ALA A 92 -26.67 -17.86 16.30
CA ALA A 92 -25.81 -17.76 17.47
C ALA A 92 -24.39 -18.28 17.17
N ALA A 93 -23.47 -17.95 18.08
CA ALA A 93 -22.09 -18.38 17.99
C ALA A 93 -21.93 -19.87 18.30
N LEU A 94 -20.96 -20.53 17.66
CA LEU A 94 -20.45 -21.81 18.12
C LEU A 94 -19.73 -21.65 19.47
N VAL A 95 -18.85 -20.65 19.56
CA VAL A 95 -18.07 -20.30 20.75
C VAL A 95 -18.34 -18.85 21.14
N ARG A 96 -18.71 -18.63 22.40
CA ARG A 96 -18.91 -17.30 22.99
C ARG A 96 -18.05 -17.15 24.23
N ILE A 97 -17.21 -16.11 24.24
CA ILE A 97 -16.30 -15.81 25.33
C ILE A 97 -16.69 -14.45 25.90
N LEU A 98 -16.88 -14.41 27.22
CA LEU A 98 -17.34 -13.22 27.92
C LEU A 98 -16.22 -12.50 28.70
N GLY A 99 -15.06 -13.15 28.88
CA GLY A 99 -13.99 -12.67 29.76
C GLY A 99 -12.66 -12.31 29.07
N SER A 100 -11.72 -11.89 29.91
CA SER A 100 -10.33 -11.51 29.58
C SER A 100 -9.36 -12.68 29.77
N ASN A 101 -8.10 -12.51 29.35
CA ASN A 101 -7.01 -13.49 29.53
C ASN A 101 -7.26 -14.84 28.83
N VAL A 102 -7.76 -14.78 27.59
CA VAL A 102 -8.11 -15.97 26.81
C VAL A 102 -7.24 -16.07 25.57
N THR A 103 -6.62 -17.23 25.38
CA THR A 103 -5.88 -17.60 24.17
C THR A 103 -6.58 -18.75 23.45
N LEU A 104 -6.96 -18.53 22.20
CA LEU A 104 -7.31 -19.59 21.26
C LEU A 104 -6.13 -19.75 20.29
N ASP A 105 -5.42 -20.87 20.36
CA ASP A 105 -4.25 -21.16 19.52
C ASP A 105 -4.49 -22.42 18.71
N GLY A 106 -4.57 -22.30 17.39
CA GLY A 106 -4.82 -23.45 16.54
C GLY A 106 -3.59 -24.26 16.13
N SER A 107 -2.38 -23.90 16.55
CA SER A 107 -1.22 -24.75 16.28
C SER A 107 -1.19 -25.95 17.21
N ASN A 108 -0.80 -27.13 16.75
CA ASN A 108 -0.56 -28.29 17.61
C ASN A 108 0.91 -28.42 18.10
N THR A 109 1.78 -27.49 17.70
CA THR A 109 3.18 -27.44 18.14
C THR A 109 3.40 -26.29 19.12
N ALA A 110 4.33 -26.46 20.06
CA ALA A 110 4.70 -25.39 20.99
C ALA A 110 5.28 -24.21 20.20
N SER A 111 4.71 -23.02 20.40
CA SER A 111 5.09 -21.79 19.68
C SER A 111 4.98 -21.89 18.15
N GLY A 112 4.23 -22.87 17.62
CA GLY A 112 4.05 -23.04 16.19
C GLY A 112 3.11 -22.03 15.55
N THR A 113 3.09 -22.05 14.21
CA THR A 113 2.27 -21.20 13.35
C THR A 113 1.34 -21.99 12.43
N THR A 114 1.19 -23.30 12.67
CA THR A 114 0.32 -24.20 11.91
C THR A 114 -1.15 -23.99 12.26
N ARG A 115 -2.06 -24.19 11.31
CA ARG A 115 -3.52 -24.04 11.52
C ARG A 115 -4.22 -25.38 11.68
N ASP A 116 -3.96 -26.07 12.79
CA ASP A 116 -4.40 -27.45 13.02
C ASP A 116 -5.79 -27.55 13.69
N LEU A 117 -6.27 -26.50 14.34
CA LEU A 117 -7.62 -26.45 14.93
C LEU A 117 -8.58 -25.68 14.05
N THR A 118 -9.73 -26.31 13.78
CA THR A 118 -10.85 -25.70 13.05
C THR A 118 -12.03 -25.46 13.98
N PHE A 119 -12.55 -24.25 13.99
CA PHE A 119 -13.89 -23.95 14.52
C PHE A 119 -14.85 -23.73 13.35
N THR A 120 -15.96 -24.45 13.32
CA THR A 120 -16.95 -24.30 12.26
C THR A 120 -18.40 -24.34 12.74
N ASN A 121 -19.17 -23.31 12.37
CA ASN A 121 -20.62 -23.31 12.57
C ASN A 121 -21.30 -23.60 11.23
N THR A 122 -21.84 -24.81 11.06
CA THR A 122 -22.41 -25.28 9.79
C THR A 122 -23.85 -24.82 9.55
N ALA A 123 -24.44 -24.02 10.45
CA ALA A 123 -25.80 -23.52 10.28
C ALA A 123 -25.93 -22.69 9.00
N THR A 124 -27.09 -22.81 8.34
CA THR A 124 -27.44 -22.02 7.15
C THR A 124 -28.19 -20.73 7.49
N THR A 125 -28.55 -20.54 8.76
CA THR A 125 -29.31 -19.40 9.25
C THR A 125 -28.49 -18.67 10.30
N GLY A 126 -28.01 -17.46 9.97
CA GLY A 126 -27.30 -16.59 10.90
C GLY A 126 -26.07 -17.20 11.61
N PRO A 127 -25.19 -17.98 10.95
CA PRO A 127 -24.08 -18.63 11.64
C PRO A 127 -23.03 -17.62 12.13
N GLN A 128 -22.53 -17.84 13.33
CA GLN A 128 -21.36 -17.15 13.88
C GLN A 128 -20.42 -18.21 14.46
N VAL A 129 -19.11 -18.02 14.36
CA VAL A 129 -18.15 -19.02 14.84
C VAL A 129 -17.62 -18.64 16.21
N ILE A 130 -16.90 -17.51 16.31
CA ILE A 130 -16.30 -17.04 17.56
C ILE A 130 -16.81 -15.64 17.85
N THR A 131 -17.32 -15.47 19.06
CA THR A 131 -17.74 -14.17 19.56
C THR A 131 -17.04 -13.87 20.88
N PHE A 132 -16.51 -12.65 20.98
CA PHE A 132 -16.10 -12.06 22.24
C PHE A 132 -17.09 -10.96 22.58
N ILE A 133 -17.81 -11.14 23.69
CA ILE A 133 -18.85 -10.21 24.12
C ILE A 133 -18.52 -9.77 25.54
N ALA A 134 -18.14 -8.51 25.74
CA ALA A 134 -17.99 -8.02 27.11
C ALA A 134 -19.34 -8.07 27.84
N THR A 135 -19.32 -8.29 29.16
CA THR A 135 -20.54 -8.40 29.97
C THR A 135 -21.08 -7.03 30.40
N SER A 136 -20.24 -5.99 30.34
CA SER A 136 -20.64 -4.61 30.60
C SER A 136 -19.64 -3.61 30.04
N ALA A 137 -20.15 -2.40 29.77
CA ALA A 137 -19.38 -1.27 29.31
C ALA A 137 -18.34 -0.75 30.32
N ALA A 138 -18.40 -1.21 31.58
CA ALA A 138 -17.56 -0.71 32.67
C ALA A 138 -16.20 -1.42 32.79
N THR A 139 -16.02 -2.58 32.14
CA THR A 139 -14.77 -3.35 32.26
C THR A 139 -14.38 -3.92 30.91
N ALA A 140 -13.35 -3.34 30.29
CA ALA A 140 -12.89 -3.75 28.98
C ALA A 140 -12.36 -5.19 29.00
N ASN A 141 -12.74 -5.98 28.01
CA ASN A 141 -12.12 -7.28 27.78
C ASN A 141 -10.68 -7.08 27.30
N THR A 142 -9.72 -7.75 27.93
CA THR A 142 -8.31 -7.57 27.63
C THR A 142 -7.52 -8.87 27.63
N ASN A 143 -6.29 -8.81 27.10
CA ASN A 143 -5.36 -9.93 26.98
C ASN A 143 -6.00 -11.11 26.22
N ILE A 144 -6.53 -10.81 25.03
CA ILE A 144 -7.17 -11.79 24.16
C ILE A 144 -6.22 -12.10 23.00
N VAL A 145 -5.96 -13.38 22.78
CA VAL A 145 -5.14 -13.86 21.67
C VAL A 145 -5.94 -14.90 20.89
N VAL A 146 -6.12 -14.65 19.59
CA VAL A 146 -6.77 -15.57 18.67
C VAL A 146 -5.79 -15.78 17.53
N LYS A 147 -5.15 -16.94 17.51
CA LYS A 147 -4.09 -17.19 16.54
C LYS A 147 -4.12 -18.58 15.94
N ASN A 148 -3.59 -18.68 14.73
CA ASN A 148 -3.35 -19.95 14.07
C ASN A 148 -4.62 -20.80 13.85
N LEU A 149 -5.82 -20.21 13.75
CA LEU A 149 -7.07 -20.99 13.61
C LEU A 149 -7.56 -21.05 12.17
N ASN A 150 -8.33 -22.09 11.86
CA ASN A 150 -9.32 -22.04 10.77
C ASN A 150 -10.70 -21.70 11.36
N ILE A 151 -11.33 -20.65 10.86
CA ILE A 151 -12.63 -20.14 11.33
C ILE A 151 -13.58 -20.11 10.13
N VAL A 152 -14.60 -20.98 10.14
CA VAL A 152 -15.42 -21.24 8.95
C VAL A 152 -16.92 -21.25 9.28
N ASN A 153 -17.66 -20.30 8.73
CA ASN A 153 -19.12 -20.31 8.77
C ASN A 153 -19.71 -21.29 7.74
N GLY A 154 -20.96 -21.70 7.93
CA GLY A 154 -21.69 -22.60 7.00
C GLY A 154 -22.13 -21.88 5.73
N ILE A 155 -22.43 -20.58 5.85
CA ILE A 155 -22.82 -19.69 4.75
C ILE A 155 -22.37 -18.25 5.03
N ASN A 156 -22.14 -17.46 3.99
CA ASN A 156 -21.64 -16.08 4.06
C ASN A 156 -22.71 -15.01 4.31
N THR A 157 -23.79 -15.34 5.03
CA THR A 157 -24.87 -14.40 5.41
C THR A 157 -24.67 -13.79 6.80
N SER A 158 -23.62 -14.18 7.53
CA SER A 158 -23.28 -13.63 8.84
C SER A 158 -21.77 -13.62 9.05
N SER A 159 -21.32 -12.81 10.01
CA SER A 159 -19.90 -12.64 10.33
C SER A 159 -19.38 -13.85 11.11
N ALA A 160 -18.17 -14.33 10.79
CA ALA A 160 -17.61 -15.51 11.47
C ALA A 160 -16.92 -15.15 12.79
N PHE A 161 -16.14 -14.08 12.80
CA PHE A 161 -15.50 -13.55 14.01
C PHE A 161 -16.07 -12.19 14.36
N ILE A 162 -16.54 -12.04 15.60
CA ILE A 162 -17.18 -10.83 16.07
C ILE A 162 -16.64 -10.47 17.46
N MET A 163 -16.34 -9.19 17.67
CA MET A 163 -15.98 -8.66 18.98
C MET A 163 -16.66 -7.30 19.22
N TYR A 164 -17.56 -7.24 20.19
CA TYR A 164 -18.28 -6.04 20.65
C TYR A 164 -18.80 -6.23 22.09
N ASP A 165 -19.58 -5.30 22.64
CA ASP A 165 -20.26 -5.42 23.95
C ASP A 165 -21.76 -5.17 23.78
N GLY A 166 -22.59 -5.84 24.57
CA GLY A 166 -24.01 -5.51 24.70
C GLY A 166 -24.94 -6.66 24.35
N ASN A 167 -25.86 -6.93 25.28
CA ASN A 167 -26.76 -8.07 25.23
C ASN A 167 -27.93 -7.92 24.23
N THR A 168 -28.13 -6.76 23.60
CA THR A 168 -29.20 -6.57 22.59
C THR A 168 -28.92 -5.29 21.79
N THR A 169 -28.82 -5.41 20.46
CA THR A 169 -28.66 -4.31 19.47
C THR A 169 -27.35 -3.50 19.60
N PRO A 170 -26.60 -3.29 18.50
CA PRO A 170 -25.16 -3.05 18.58
C PRO A 170 -24.84 -1.70 19.26
N THR A 171 -24.47 -1.78 20.53
CA THR A 171 -23.74 -0.74 21.26
C THR A 171 -22.25 -1.10 21.13
N GLY A 172 -21.38 -0.11 20.96
CA GLY A 172 -19.95 -0.42 20.78
C GLY A 172 -19.36 -1.02 22.05
N GLY A 173 -18.40 -1.95 21.91
CA GLY A 173 -17.76 -2.60 23.05
C GLY A 173 -16.56 -1.92 23.68
N TYR A 174 -16.05 -2.53 24.75
CA TYR A 174 -14.85 -2.08 25.43
C TYR A 174 -13.88 -3.25 25.44
N PHE A 175 -12.81 -3.14 24.67
CA PHE A 175 -11.73 -4.11 24.67
C PHE A 175 -10.41 -3.45 24.31
N ASN A 176 -9.31 -3.97 24.86
CA ASN A 176 -7.94 -3.49 24.62
C ASN A 176 -6.98 -4.67 24.64
N ASN A 177 -5.79 -4.53 24.05
CA ASN A 177 -4.76 -5.58 24.03
C ASN A 177 -5.28 -6.90 23.43
N VAL A 178 -5.70 -6.82 22.17
CA VAL A 178 -6.23 -7.95 21.41
C VAL A 178 -5.25 -8.30 20.30
N THR A 179 -4.86 -9.57 20.19
CA THR A 179 -4.05 -10.08 19.07
C THR A 179 -4.87 -11.07 18.26
N ILE A 180 -5.09 -10.78 16.98
CA ILE A 180 -5.71 -11.66 16.01
C ILE A 180 -4.66 -11.94 14.93
N GLN A 181 -4.06 -13.13 14.97
CA GLN A 181 -2.86 -13.42 14.19
C GLN A 181 -2.91 -14.74 13.42
N ASN A 182 -2.53 -14.71 12.14
CA ASN A 182 -2.35 -15.94 11.36
C ASN A 182 -3.58 -16.88 11.36
N ASN A 183 -4.79 -16.31 11.35
CA ASN A 183 -6.02 -17.09 11.20
C ASN A 183 -6.45 -17.15 9.73
N SER A 184 -7.14 -18.23 9.33
CA SER A 184 -7.90 -18.31 8.08
C SER A 184 -9.37 -18.09 8.38
N ILE A 185 -10.01 -17.06 7.82
CA ILE A 185 -11.44 -16.80 8.03
C ILE A 185 -12.18 -16.84 6.69
N LYS A 186 -13.21 -17.71 6.62
CA LYS A 186 -13.90 -18.06 5.37
C LYS A 186 -15.42 -18.00 5.52
N LYS A 187 -16.12 -17.99 4.39
CA LYS A 187 -17.60 -18.06 4.31
C LYS A 187 -18.31 -17.03 5.18
N SER A 188 -17.80 -15.80 5.22
CA SER A 188 -18.32 -14.76 6.12
C SER A 188 -18.96 -13.61 5.37
N TYR A 189 -19.98 -13.00 5.96
CA TYR A 189 -20.49 -11.70 5.50
C TYR A 189 -19.46 -10.60 5.76
N ILE A 190 -19.06 -10.45 7.03
CA ILE A 190 -17.85 -9.73 7.44
C ILE A 190 -16.92 -10.75 8.09
N ALA A 191 -15.69 -10.88 7.60
CA ALA A 191 -14.80 -11.92 8.12
C ALA A 191 -14.34 -11.59 9.54
N LEU A 192 -13.86 -10.36 9.77
CA LEU A 192 -13.48 -9.86 11.09
C LEU A 192 -14.25 -8.58 11.43
N TYR A 193 -15.16 -8.66 12.40
CA TYR A 193 -15.97 -7.53 12.84
C TYR A 193 -15.59 -7.07 14.26
N LEU A 194 -14.84 -5.98 14.38
CA LEU A 194 -14.44 -5.38 15.65
C LEU A 194 -15.15 -4.04 15.85
N PHE A 195 -15.93 -3.92 16.92
CA PHE A 195 -16.70 -2.72 17.21
C PHE A 195 -16.58 -2.32 18.68
N THR A 196 -15.97 -1.16 18.93
CA THR A 196 -15.89 -0.52 20.25
C THR A 196 -16.81 0.68 20.38
N ALA A 197 -17.18 1.02 21.62
CA ALA A 197 -17.74 2.32 21.93
C ALA A 197 -16.68 3.38 21.62
N ILE A 198 -17.12 4.50 21.03
CA ILE A 198 -16.24 5.59 20.65
C ILE A 198 -15.81 6.33 21.93
N ALA A 199 -14.63 5.99 22.45
CA ALA A 199 -14.01 6.63 23.60
C ALA A 199 -12.49 6.53 23.50
N LEU A 200 -11.79 7.47 24.13
CA LEU A 200 -10.33 7.52 24.11
C LEU A 200 -9.73 6.23 24.68
N GLY A 201 -8.79 5.65 23.95
CA GLY A 201 -8.08 4.43 24.32
C GLY A 201 -8.86 3.13 24.14
N ASN A 202 -10.13 3.14 23.73
CA ASN A 202 -10.87 1.91 23.46
C ASN A 202 -10.36 1.23 22.19
N GLY A 203 -10.05 -0.05 22.22
CA GLY A 203 -9.44 -0.76 21.10
C GLY A 203 -7.93 -0.61 21.02
N ALA A 204 -7.31 0.09 21.98
CA ALA A 204 -5.86 0.29 22.00
C ALA A 204 -5.12 -1.04 22.02
N ASN A 205 -3.99 -1.07 21.32
CA ASN A 205 -3.14 -2.25 21.16
C ASN A 205 -3.87 -3.46 20.54
N THR A 206 -4.89 -3.21 19.71
CA THR A 206 -5.48 -4.25 18.87
C THR A 206 -4.59 -4.49 17.66
N LEU A 207 -4.04 -5.69 17.54
CA LEU A 207 -3.20 -6.14 16.44
C LEU A 207 -3.93 -7.19 15.59
N VAL A 208 -4.21 -6.86 14.34
CA VAL A 208 -4.75 -7.78 13.33
C VAL A 208 -3.66 -8.04 12.30
N THR A 209 -2.97 -9.18 12.39
CA THR A 209 -1.78 -9.41 11.56
C THR A 209 -1.62 -10.80 10.96
N GLY A 210 -1.13 -10.90 9.72
CA GLY A 210 -0.82 -12.18 9.08
C GLY A 210 -2.04 -13.06 8.80
N ASN A 211 -3.26 -12.54 8.92
CA ASN A 211 -4.47 -13.32 8.70
C ASN A 211 -4.77 -13.46 7.19
N ASP A 212 -5.47 -14.52 6.85
CA ASP A 212 -5.89 -14.85 5.50
C ASP A 212 -7.43 -14.83 5.39
N PHE A 213 -7.91 -13.93 4.55
CA PHE A 213 -9.31 -13.71 4.23
C PHE A 213 -9.58 -13.93 2.73
N SER A 214 -8.70 -14.67 2.04
CA SER A 214 -8.64 -14.75 0.59
C SER A 214 -9.19 -16.05 -0.02
N ALA A 215 -9.94 -16.83 0.75
CA ALA A 215 -10.61 -18.00 0.19
C ALA A 215 -11.57 -17.62 -0.95
N SER A 216 -11.71 -18.48 -1.95
CA SER A 216 -12.49 -18.26 -3.17
C SER A 216 -13.67 -19.23 -3.31
N GLY A 217 -14.50 -19.03 -4.34
CA GLY A 217 -15.60 -19.95 -4.65
C GLY A 217 -16.65 -19.98 -3.55
N THR A 218 -17.10 -21.18 -3.16
CA THR A 218 -18.08 -21.36 -2.06
C THR A 218 -17.56 -20.92 -0.69
N ASP A 219 -16.23 -20.77 -0.56
CA ASP A 219 -15.57 -20.38 0.68
C ASP A 219 -15.34 -18.87 0.78
N ALA A 220 -15.68 -18.13 -0.26
CA ALA A 220 -15.46 -16.70 -0.36
C ALA A 220 -16.18 -15.91 0.75
N ASN A 221 -15.48 -14.88 1.23
CA ASN A 221 -16.08 -13.84 2.04
C ASN A 221 -16.92 -12.91 1.15
N ARG A 222 -17.86 -12.16 1.73
CA ARG A 222 -18.87 -11.40 0.97
C ARG A 222 -18.69 -9.89 0.99
N LEU A 223 -18.93 -9.24 2.13
CA LEU A 223 -19.02 -7.78 2.17
C LEU A 223 -17.70 -7.13 2.62
N VAL A 224 -17.15 -7.55 3.77
CA VAL A 224 -15.98 -6.91 4.36
C VAL A 224 -14.97 -7.94 4.85
N GLY A 225 -13.68 -7.70 4.61
CA GLY A 225 -12.60 -8.50 5.19
C GLY A 225 -12.41 -8.14 6.65
N ILE A 226 -11.92 -6.92 6.90
CA ILE A 226 -11.68 -6.38 8.24
C ILE A 226 -12.53 -5.12 8.43
N TYR A 227 -13.41 -5.13 9.42
CA TYR A 227 -14.20 -3.97 9.83
C TYR A 227 -13.79 -3.54 11.23
N LEU A 228 -13.40 -2.26 11.36
CA LEU A 228 -13.10 -1.60 12.63
C LEU A 228 -14.02 -0.40 12.82
N GLN A 229 -14.62 -0.27 13.99
CA GLN A 229 -15.44 0.91 14.35
C GLN A 229 -15.19 1.32 15.79
N GLY A 230 -14.91 2.61 16.01
CA GLY A 230 -14.72 3.20 17.34
C GLY A 230 -13.36 2.92 17.98
N LEU A 231 -12.45 2.20 17.32
CA LEU A 231 -11.15 1.84 17.90
C LEU A 231 -10.20 3.04 17.87
N ASP A 232 -9.44 3.21 18.94
CA ASP A 232 -8.39 4.19 19.13
C ASP A 232 -7.07 3.44 19.39
N GLY A 233 -6.23 3.30 18.35
CA GLY A 233 -4.93 2.63 18.50
C GLY A 233 -4.83 1.20 17.95
N ALA A 234 -5.48 0.89 16.82
CA ALA A 234 -5.36 -0.43 16.18
C ALA A 234 -4.22 -0.50 15.14
N THR A 235 -3.69 -1.71 14.92
CA THR A 235 -2.74 -2.01 13.83
C THR A 235 -3.27 -3.16 12.98
N VAL A 236 -3.44 -2.92 11.69
CA VAL A 236 -3.86 -3.93 10.69
C VAL A 236 -2.70 -4.13 9.72
N SER A 237 -1.99 -5.26 9.82
CA SER A 237 -0.77 -5.46 9.03
C SER A 237 -0.55 -6.85 8.46
N ASN A 238 0.13 -6.95 7.32
CA ASN A 238 0.53 -8.24 6.73
C ASN A 238 -0.64 -9.21 6.47
N ASN A 239 -1.87 -8.73 6.35
CA ASN A 239 -3.02 -9.58 6.06
C ASN A 239 -3.16 -9.79 4.55
N THR A 240 -3.65 -10.95 4.15
CA THR A 240 -4.04 -11.26 2.76
C THR A 240 -5.56 -11.27 2.67
N ILE A 241 -6.13 -10.38 1.86
CA ILE A 241 -7.58 -10.17 1.74
C ILE A 241 -7.97 -10.25 0.28
N GLY A 242 -8.98 -11.03 -0.08
CA GLY A 242 -9.40 -11.07 -1.47
C GLY A 242 -10.41 -12.13 -1.84
N ASN A 243 -10.62 -12.27 -3.14
CA ASN A 243 -11.48 -13.30 -3.74
C ASN A 243 -12.90 -13.32 -3.17
N PHE A 244 -13.46 -12.14 -2.88
CA PHE A 244 -14.83 -12.08 -2.38
C PHE A 244 -15.79 -12.58 -3.45
N GLU A 245 -16.96 -13.08 -3.03
CA GLU A 245 -18.02 -13.42 -3.98
C GLU A 245 -18.36 -12.21 -4.84
N THR A 246 -18.81 -12.41 -6.07
CA THR A 246 -19.02 -11.29 -7.01
C THR A 246 -20.48 -11.10 -7.39
N THR A 247 -21.43 -11.86 -6.84
CA THR A 247 -22.81 -11.90 -7.34
C THR A 247 -23.77 -11.02 -6.56
N ASN A 248 -23.48 -10.72 -5.29
CA ASN A 248 -24.30 -9.81 -4.49
C ASN A 248 -23.96 -8.35 -4.81
N ALA A 249 -25.00 -7.55 -5.06
CA ALA A 249 -24.91 -6.14 -5.45
C ALA A 249 -24.63 -5.25 -4.22
N GLU A 250 -23.37 -5.27 -3.77
CA GLU A 250 -22.92 -4.58 -2.57
C GLU A 250 -21.60 -3.83 -2.83
N ILE A 251 -21.32 -2.79 -2.04
CA ILE A 251 -20.00 -2.15 -2.04
C ILE A 251 -19.08 -2.94 -1.11
N LYS A 252 -18.23 -3.76 -1.71
CA LYS A 252 -17.31 -4.63 -0.99
C LYS A 252 -16.09 -3.88 -0.48
N ARG A 253 -15.57 -4.26 0.68
CA ARG A 253 -14.42 -3.59 1.30
C ARG A 253 -13.37 -4.59 1.79
N GLY A 254 -12.12 -4.41 1.39
CA GLY A 254 -11.02 -5.20 1.96
C GLY A 254 -10.86 -4.88 3.45
N ILE A 255 -10.54 -3.62 3.74
CA ILE A 255 -10.43 -3.07 5.09
C ILE A 255 -11.33 -1.83 5.19
N TRP A 256 -12.12 -1.74 6.26
CA TRP A 256 -12.98 -0.60 6.54
C TRP A 256 -12.75 -0.06 7.94
N LEU A 257 -12.22 1.17 8.02
CA LEU A 257 -12.27 1.98 9.23
C LEU A 257 -13.55 2.81 9.20
N ALA A 258 -14.53 2.39 9.99
CA ALA A 258 -15.81 3.07 10.12
C ALA A 258 -15.73 4.20 11.16
N THR A 259 -16.88 4.79 11.49
CA THR A 259 -17.03 5.94 12.41
C THR A 259 -16.24 5.77 13.71
N GLY A 260 -15.57 6.83 14.14
CA GLY A 260 -14.84 6.86 15.42
C GLY A 260 -13.56 6.02 15.46
N THR A 261 -13.11 5.42 14.35
CA THR A 261 -11.83 4.72 14.33
C THR A 261 -10.67 5.68 14.10
N VAL A 262 -9.76 5.79 15.05
CA VAL A 262 -8.67 6.78 15.07
C VAL A 262 -7.35 6.11 15.50
N ASN A 263 -6.24 6.85 15.34
CA ASN A 263 -4.90 6.41 15.75
C ASN A 263 -4.53 5.01 15.23
N THR A 264 -4.99 4.69 14.02
CA THR A 264 -4.94 3.34 13.46
C THR A 264 -3.97 3.27 12.28
N THR A 265 -3.15 2.23 12.26
CA THR A 265 -2.20 1.97 11.16
C THR A 265 -2.66 0.77 10.34
N ILE A 266 -2.76 0.95 9.02
CA ILE A 266 -2.99 -0.09 8.02
C ILE A 266 -1.71 -0.22 7.18
N SER A 267 -0.95 -1.30 7.35
CA SER A 267 0.35 -1.43 6.69
C SER A 267 0.66 -2.80 6.11
N SER A 268 1.36 -2.85 4.97
CA SER A 268 1.88 -4.10 4.40
C SER A 268 0.81 -5.16 4.12
N ASN A 269 -0.46 -4.77 3.92
CA ASN A 269 -1.52 -5.72 3.57
C ASN A 269 -1.53 -5.96 2.06
N THR A 270 -1.89 -7.17 1.65
CA THR A 270 -2.20 -7.51 0.26
C THR A 270 -3.70 -7.63 0.10
N ILE A 271 -4.29 -6.80 -0.75
CA ILE A 271 -5.73 -6.78 -1.03
C ILE A 271 -5.95 -7.00 -2.52
N THR A 272 -6.60 -8.09 -2.90
CA THR A 272 -6.70 -8.48 -4.32
C THR A 272 -8.05 -9.07 -4.69
N ASN A 273 -8.42 -9.01 -5.98
CA ASN A 273 -9.56 -9.77 -6.53
C ASN A 273 -10.89 -9.48 -5.82
N ILE A 274 -11.18 -8.21 -5.55
CA ILE A 274 -12.47 -7.76 -5.01
C ILE A 274 -13.26 -7.11 -6.15
N GLY A 275 -14.55 -7.43 -6.26
CA GLY A 275 -15.33 -7.00 -7.41
C GLY A 275 -16.80 -7.35 -7.36
N TYR A 276 -17.50 -7.00 -8.43
CA TYR A 276 -18.90 -7.34 -8.64
C TYR A 276 -19.18 -7.65 -10.11
N THR A 277 -19.95 -8.70 -10.35
CA THR A 277 -20.40 -9.17 -11.66
C THR A 277 -21.92 -9.11 -11.68
N GLY A 278 -22.48 -8.14 -12.41
CA GLY A 278 -23.91 -7.89 -12.53
C GLY A 278 -24.23 -6.43 -12.85
N THR A 279 -25.51 -6.06 -12.81
CA THR A 279 -26.01 -4.72 -13.19
C THR A 279 -26.51 -3.88 -12.01
N GLY A 280 -26.50 -4.42 -10.80
CA GLY A 280 -26.93 -3.70 -9.60
C GLY A 280 -25.87 -2.73 -9.05
N ALA A 281 -26.15 -2.13 -7.89
CA ALA A 281 -25.33 -1.14 -7.20
C ALA A 281 -24.03 -1.68 -6.55
N GLY A 282 -23.45 -2.74 -7.13
CA GLY A 282 -22.22 -3.34 -6.64
C GLY A 282 -20.98 -2.52 -6.95
N GLY A 283 -20.00 -2.58 -6.05
CA GLY A 283 -18.72 -1.87 -6.14
C GLY A 283 -17.66 -2.51 -5.25
N ALA A 284 -16.47 -1.92 -5.18
CA ALA A 284 -15.37 -2.43 -4.36
C ALA A 284 -14.46 -1.29 -3.89
N THR A 285 -13.95 -1.41 -2.68
CA THR A 285 -12.92 -0.53 -2.14
C THR A 285 -11.87 -1.34 -1.41
N GLY A 286 -10.59 -1.08 -1.65
CA GLY A 286 -9.52 -1.87 -1.03
C GLY A 286 -9.41 -1.50 0.43
N ILE A 287 -9.09 -0.23 0.67
CA ILE A 287 -9.07 0.38 2.00
C ILE A 287 -10.05 1.55 2.01
N SER A 288 -11.04 1.49 2.90
CA SER A 288 -12.05 2.53 3.09
C SER A 288 -11.87 3.15 4.47
N VAL A 289 -11.52 4.43 4.52
CA VAL A 289 -11.52 5.22 5.76
C VAL A 289 -12.70 6.17 5.69
N THR A 290 -13.68 5.94 6.55
CA THR A 290 -14.87 6.81 6.70
C THR A 290 -15.05 7.23 8.15
N SER A 291 -13.95 7.28 8.89
CA SER A 291 -13.93 7.59 10.31
C SER A 291 -14.26 9.07 10.50
N GLY A 292 -15.53 9.37 10.81
CA GLY A 292 -15.90 10.67 11.33
C GLY A 292 -15.37 10.83 12.75
N ASN A 293 -14.72 11.96 13.04
CA ASN A 293 -14.33 12.31 14.40
C ASN A 293 -15.58 12.78 15.17
N THR A 294 -16.25 11.87 15.89
CA THR A 294 -17.45 12.19 16.69
C THR A 294 -17.21 12.14 18.21
N GLY A 295 -15.96 12.24 18.71
CA GLY A 295 -15.70 12.37 20.15
C GLY A 295 -14.28 12.04 20.66
N ALA A 296 -14.01 12.51 21.89
CA ALA A 296 -12.84 12.38 22.80
C ALA A 296 -11.42 12.78 22.31
N ALA A 297 -11.04 12.55 21.06
CA ALA A 297 -9.73 12.94 20.55
C ALA A 297 -9.85 14.07 19.50
N PRO A 298 -9.38 15.30 19.78
CA PRO A 298 -9.34 16.37 18.78
C PRO A 298 -8.32 16.10 17.65
N VAL A 299 -7.49 15.06 17.79
CA VAL A 299 -6.43 14.65 16.87
C VAL A 299 -6.61 13.16 16.51
N ALA A 300 -6.76 12.85 15.23
CA ALA A 300 -6.95 11.48 14.73
C ALA A 300 -5.89 11.16 13.66
N GLY A 301 -4.86 10.38 14.03
CA GLY A 301 -3.86 9.90 13.07
C GLY A 301 -4.30 8.60 12.40
N VAL A 302 -4.42 8.57 11.07
CA VAL A 302 -4.59 7.30 10.33
C VAL A 302 -3.45 7.15 9.36
N ILE A 303 -2.77 6.01 9.40
CA ILE A 303 -1.64 5.72 8.52
C ILE A 303 -2.03 4.57 7.60
N ILE A 304 -1.95 4.79 6.29
CA ILE A 304 -2.14 3.78 5.24
C ILE A 304 -0.83 3.68 4.50
N ARG A 305 -0.04 2.63 4.78
CA ARG A 305 1.36 2.56 4.34
C ARG A 305 1.76 1.24 3.72
N GLY A 306 2.44 1.25 2.58
CA GLY A 306 3.09 0.04 2.07
C GLY A 306 2.11 -1.09 1.69
N ASN A 307 0.84 -0.78 1.44
CA ASN A 307 -0.15 -1.80 1.08
C ASN A 307 -0.08 -2.08 -0.43
N ASN A 308 -0.29 -3.34 -0.81
CA ASN A 308 -0.41 -3.78 -2.20
C ASN A 308 -1.89 -4.06 -2.51
N ILE A 309 -2.53 -3.19 -3.30
CA ILE A 309 -3.96 -3.24 -3.62
C ILE A 309 -4.08 -3.43 -5.14
N ASN A 310 -4.62 -4.56 -5.58
CA ASN A 310 -4.62 -4.86 -7.00
C ASN A 310 -5.77 -5.72 -7.52
N ASN A 311 -5.94 -5.73 -8.85
CA ASN A 311 -6.84 -6.60 -9.59
C ASN A 311 -8.31 -6.51 -9.16
N PHE A 312 -8.86 -5.29 -9.14
CA PHE A 312 -10.27 -5.07 -8.86
C PHE A 312 -11.02 -4.89 -10.17
N THR A 313 -12.13 -5.61 -10.32
CA THR A 313 -13.01 -5.48 -11.50
C THR A 313 -14.47 -5.45 -11.07
N SER A 314 -15.22 -4.46 -11.55
CA SER A 314 -16.68 -4.39 -11.35
C SER A 314 -17.38 -4.08 -12.65
N SER A 315 -18.58 -4.63 -12.83
CA SER A 315 -19.54 -4.19 -13.85
C SER A 315 -20.75 -3.48 -13.24
N GLY A 316 -20.72 -3.13 -11.95
CA GLY A 316 -21.84 -2.57 -11.21
C GLY A 316 -21.95 -1.04 -11.26
N THR A 317 -23.08 -0.55 -10.76
CA THR A 317 -23.46 0.87 -10.69
C THR A 317 -23.12 1.51 -9.34
N GLY A 318 -22.29 0.85 -8.51
CA GLY A 318 -21.83 1.41 -7.26
C GLY A 318 -21.03 2.70 -7.49
N THR A 319 -21.40 3.77 -6.80
CA THR A 319 -20.76 5.10 -6.94
C THR A 319 -19.35 5.15 -6.34
N LEU A 320 -18.98 4.14 -5.55
CA LEU A 320 -17.66 4.02 -4.95
C LEU A 320 -16.94 2.77 -5.47
N PHE A 321 -15.91 3.00 -6.29
CA PHE A 321 -15.07 1.94 -6.80
C PHE A 321 -13.60 2.37 -6.83
N SER A 322 -12.86 2.04 -5.76
CA SER A 322 -11.52 2.59 -5.56
C SER A 322 -10.50 1.62 -4.96
N GLY A 323 -9.21 1.88 -5.15
CA GLY A 323 -8.16 1.20 -4.39
C GLY A 323 -8.16 1.66 -2.93
N ILE A 324 -7.99 2.97 -2.72
CA ILE A 324 -8.02 3.61 -1.41
C ILE A 324 -9.05 4.74 -1.43
N TYR A 325 -9.95 4.77 -0.45
CA TYR A 325 -10.92 5.84 -0.22
C TYR A 325 -10.73 6.45 1.15
N VAL A 326 -10.52 7.77 1.21
CA VAL A 326 -10.32 8.53 2.46
C VAL A 326 -11.39 9.60 2.56
N ALA A 327 -12.32 9.46 3.49
CA ALA A 327 -13.46 10.35 3.69
C ALA A 327 -13.81 10.56 5.17
N GLY A 328 -14.78 11.44 5.44
CA GLY A 328 -15.24 11.78 6.78
C GLY A 328 -14.61 13.06 7.33
N THR A 329 -14.95 13.43 8.57
CA THR A 329 -14.47 14.63 9.27
C THR A 329 -13.07 14.42 9.86
N LEU A 330 -12.11 14.05 9.01
CA LEU A 330 -10.73 13.83 9.41
C LEU A 330 -10.04 15.20 9.50
N THR A 331 -9.63 15.64 10.69
CA THR A 331 -9.15 17.00 10.96
C THR A 331 -7.67 17.10 11.32
N ASN A 332 -6.92 15.98 11.37
CA ASN A 332 -5.50 16.06 11.75
C ASN A 332 -4.65 14.84 11.34
N GLY A 333 -4.21 14.78 10.07
CA GLY A 333 -3.02 13.99 9.73
C GLY A 333 -3.27 12.55 9.27
N VAL A 334 -4.09 12.37 8.23
CA VAL A 334 -4.09 11.08 7.51
C VAL A 334 -2.84 11.01 6.63
N ILE A 335 -2.09 9.91 6.72
CA ILE A 335 -0.94 9.65 5.87
C ILE A 335 -1.28 8.47 4.96
N VAL A 336 -1.24 8.68 3.66
CA VAL A 336 -1.34 7.66 2.62
C VAL A 336 0.01 7.62 1.91
N ASP A 337 0.88 6.69 2.29
CA ASP A 337 2.22 6.63 1.70
C ASP A 337 2.70 5.26 1.25
N ARG A 338 3.47 5.22 0.15
CA ARG A 338 4.15 4.01 -0.33
C ARG A 338 3.21 2.85 -0.65
N ASN A 339 1.94 3.15 -0.94
CA ASN A 339 1.00 2.12 -1.37
C ASN A 339 1.16 1.87 -2.86
N LYS A 340 1.07 0.60 -3.26
CA LYS A 340 0.98 0.18 -4.66
C LYS A 340 -0.47 -0.13 -4.98
N VAL A 341 -1.10 0.69 -5.81
CA VAL A 341 -2.51 0.54 -6.23
C VAL A 341 -2.55 0.30 -7.72
N THR A 342 -2.93 -0.91 -8.15
CA THR A 342 -2.84 -1.29 -9.56
C THR A 342 -4.10 -1.99 -10.07
N SER A 343 -4.43 -1.84 -11.34
CA SER A 343 -5.52 -2.59 -11.98
C SER A 343 -6.88 -2.44 -11.28
N ILE A 344 -7.30 -1.19 -11.08
CA ILE A 344 -8.64 -0.85 -10.55
C ILE A 344 -9.55 -0.52 -11.74
N LYS A 345 -10.46 -1.44 -12.10
CA LYS A 345 -11.26 -1.34 -13.32
C LYS A 345 -12.76 -1.44 -13.10
N ASN A 346 -13.53 -0.51 -13.66
CA ASN A 346 -14.98 -0.62 -13.74
C ASN A 346 -15.42 -0.64 -15.21
N THR A 347 -16.15 -1.67 -15.62
CA THR A 347 -16.56 -1.91 -17.01
C THR A 347 -18.05 -1.65 -17.24
N ASN A 348 -18.76 -1.05 -16.28
CA ASN A 348 -20.19 -0.80 -16.40
C ASN A 348 -20.53 0.15 -17.57
N THR A 349 -21.41 -0.28 -18.46
CA THR A 349 -21.76 0.45 -19.70
C THR A 349 -22.48 1.78 -19.50
N SER A 350 -23.03 2.02 -18.31
CA SER A 350 -23.66 3.29 -17.94
C SER A 350 -22.66 4.33 -17.44
N GLY A 351 -21.35 4.05 -17.49
CA GLY A 351 -20.32 5.00 -17.09
C GLY A 351 -20.20 5.09 -15.57
N TYR A 352 -19.87 3.97 -14.92
CA TYR A 352 -19.41 3.99 -13.52
C TYR A 352 -17.89 3.78 -13.48
N GLY A 353 -17.21 4.62 -12.69
CA GLY A 353 -15.81 4.94 -12.88
C GLY A 353 -14.95 4.13 -11.94
N ALA A 354 -13.65 4.40 -11.98
CA ALA A 354 -12.69 3.76 -11.12
C ALA A 354 -11.65 4.75 -10.62
N GLN A 355 -11.27 4.65 -9.37
CA GLN A 355 -10.28 5.55 -8.76
C GLN A 355 -9.13 4.74 -8.16
N GLY A 356 -7.88 5.12 -8.39
CA GLY A 356 -6.76 4.54 -7.65
C GLY A 356 -6.84 4.95 -6.18
N ILE A 357 -6.68 6.24 -5.92
CA ILE A 357 -6.83 6.85 -4.59
C ILE A 357 -7.88 7.95 -4.70
N TYR A 358 -8.89 7.93 -3.83
CA TYR A 358 -9.95 8.94 -3.79
C TYR A 358 -10.03 9.62 -2.43
N LEU A 359 -9.75 10.93 -2.41
CA LEU A 359 -9.77 11.82 -1.27
C LEU A 359 -11.09 12.59 -1.23
N ALA A 360 -11.87 12.39 -0.17
CA ALA A 360 -13.19 12.96 0.02
C ALA A 360 -13.42 13.34 1.50
N SER A 361 -12.41 13.93 2.14
CA SER A 361 -12.59 14.52 3.48
C SER A 361 -13.67 15.59 3.44
N THR A 362 -14.47 15.67 4.50
CA THR A 362 -15.43 16.76 4.68
C THR A 362 -14.83 17.93 5.48
N SER A 363 -13.60 17.77 5.98
CA SER A 363 -12.85 18.81 6.68
C SER A 363 -12.05 19.68 5.71
N THR A 364 -12.04 20.98 5.97
CA THR A 364 -11.14 21.93 5.28
C THR A 364 -9.76 22.04 5.92
N ALA A 365 -9.55 21.39 7.06
CA ALA A 365 -8.30 21.36 7.81
C ALA A 365 -7.72 19.92 7.87
N ALA A 366 -7.95 19.10 6.85
CA ALA A 366 -7.69 17.66 6.93
C ALA A 366 -6.22 17.31 7.17
N ASN A 367 -5.29 18.17 6.74
CA ASN A 367 -3.84 17.99 6.84
C ASN A 367 -3.42 16.58 6.38
N THR A 368 -3.92 16.14 5.23
CA THR A 368 -3.72 14.78 4.72
C THR A 368 -2.51 14.75 3.80
N LEU A 369 -1.55 13.87 4.09
CA LEU A 369 -0.37 13.62 3.27
C LEU A 369 -0.61 12.41 2.35
N ILE A 370 -0.40 12.61 1.06
CA ILE A 370 -0.44 11.58 0.02
C ILE A 370 0.92 11.57 -0.64
N ALA A 371 1.77 10.60 -0.30
CA ALA A 371 3.16 10.60 -0.74
C ALA A 371 3.71 9.26 -1.19
N ASN A 372 4.61 9.25 -2.17
CA ASN A 372 5.31 8.03 -2.62
C ASN A 372 4.38 6.88 -3.06
N ASN A 373 3.11 7.15 -3.37
CA ASN A 373 2.20 6.10 -3.82
C ASN A 373 2.46 5.81 -5.30
N ILE A 374 2.38 4.53 -5.66
CA ILE A 374 2.53 4.05 -7.02
C ILE A 374 1.16 3.59 -7.50
N VAL A 375 0.56 4.36 -8.42
CA VAL A 375 -0.80 4.10 -8.91
C VAL A 375 -0.75 3.78 -10.40
N SER A 376 -1.32 2.65 -10.83
CA SER A 376 -1.37 2.32 -12.26
C SER A 376 -2.56 1.46 -12.68
N GLY A 377 -2.75 1.28 -13.98
CA GLY A 377 -3.76 0.36 -14.52
C GLY A 377 -5.21 0.70 -14.18
N VAL A 378 -5.51 1.97 -13.84
CA VAL A 378 -6.87 2.41 -13.51
C VAL A 378 -7.68 2.70 -14.77
N ALA A 379 -8.87 2.11 -14.91
CA ALA A 379 -9.74 2.29 -16.07
C ALA A 379 -11.23 2.22 -15.72
N GLY A 380 -12.04 3.03 -16.40
CA GLY A 380 -13.50 2.97 -16.35
C GLY A 380 -14.06 2.53 -17.71
N TYR A 381 -15.37 2.67 -17.86
CA TYR A 381 -16.02 2.44 -19.15
C TYR A 381 -15.60 3.52 -20.17
N GLY A 382 -15.61 4.80 -19.77
CA GLY A 382 -15.20 5.93 -20.58
C GLY A 382 -16.36 6.87 -20.92
N TYR A 383 -16.13 8.16 -20.74
CA TYR A 383 -16.99 9.23 -21.24
C TYR A 383 -16.16 10.44 -21.65
N ALA A 384 -16.33 10.91 -22.89
CA ALA A 384 -15.46 11.93 -23.49
C ALA A 384 -15.87 13.39 -23.17
N THR A 385 -17.11 13.62 -22.72
CA THR A 385 -17.68 14.99 -22.61
C THR A 385 -17.37 15.68 -21.30
N THR A 386 -17.26 14.96 -20.18
CA THR A 386 -16.93 15.53 -18.85
C THR A 386 -15.81 14.74 -18.17
N GLY A 387 -15.06 15.39 -17.27
CA GLY A 387 -13.89 14.82 -16.58
C GLY A 387 -14.25 14.36 -15.18
N GLY A 388 -15.49 13.92 -14.97
CA GLY A 388 -15.98 13.48 -13.67
C GLY A 388 -15.41 12.13 -13.23
N VAL A 389 -15.65 11.80 -11.96
CA VAL A 389 -15.31 10.49 -11.37
C VAL A 389 -16.24 9.38 -11.81
N ASN A 390 -17.44 9.75 -12.27
CA ASN A 390 -18.49 8.79 -12.55
C ASN A 390 -18.12 7.93 -13.73
N ASP A 391 -17.54 8.43 -14.82
CA ASP A 391 -17.52 7.63 -16.04
C ASP A 391 -16.14 7.14 -16.49
N ASN A 392 -15.07 7.67 -15.88
CA ASN A 392 -13.69 7.42 -16.28
C ASN A 392 -12.86 6.82 -15.15
N GLY A 393 -11.78 6.15 -15.54
CA GLY A 393 -10.70 5.76 -14.65
C GLY A 393 -9.80 6.95 -14.33
N ASN A 394 -9.52 7.19 -13.05
CA ASN A 394 -8.66 8.28 -12.60
C ASN A 394 -7.64 7.77 -11.56
N GLY A 395 -6.39 8.22 -11.66
CA GLY A 395 -5.31 7.76 -10.77
C GLY A 395 -5.52 8.22 -9.32
N ILE A 396 -5.32 9.51 -9.06
CA ILE A 396 -5.63 10.17 -7.79
C ILE A 396 -6.77 11.16 -8.01
N VAL A 397 -7.76 11.15 -7.12
CA VAL A 397 -8.91 12.05 -7.17
C VAL A 397 -8.99 12.88 -5.88
N VAL A 398 -9.14 14.19 -6.02
CA VAL A 398 -9.45 15.12 -4.93
C VAL A 398 -10.89 15.60 -5.11
N GLY A 399 -11.81 15.05 -4.31
CA GLY A 399 -13.24 15.29 -4.43
C GLY A 399 -13.78 16.40 -3.54
N THR A 400 -13.50 16.36 -2.24
CA THR A 400 -14.02 17.34 -1.28
C THR A 400 -12.97 17.70 -0.22
N GLY A 401 -13.21 18.74 0.57
CA GLY A 401 -12.34 19.12 1.69
C GLY A 401 -11.12 19.96 1.27
N ALA A 402 -10.17 20.11 2.19
CA ALA A 402 -8.93 20.87 1.98
C ALA A 402 -7.81 20.44 2.94
N GLY A 403 -6.61 20.98 2.73
CA GLY A 403 -5.41 20.63 3.49
C GLY A 403 -4.72 19.38 2.95
N TYR A 404 -4.76 19.18 1.64
CA TYR A 404 -4.13 18.03 0.97
C TYR A 404 -2.70 18.37 0.57
N LYS A 405 -1.76 17.52 0.98
CA LYS A 405 -0.35 17.56 0.60
C LYS A 405 -0.08 16.36 -0.32
N ILE A 406 0.11 16.59 -1.61
CA ILE A 406 0.26 15.52 -2.61
C ILE A 406 1.68 15.62 -3.18
N TYR A 407 2.57 14.76 -2.68
CA TYR A 407 4.00 14.82 -2.97
C TYR A 407 4.57 13.52 -3.52
N TYR A 408 5.49 13.59 -4.49
CA TYR A 408 6.28 12.41 -4.87
C TYR A 408 5.49 11.17 -5.25
N ASN A 409 4.26 11.30 -5.73
CA ASN A 409 3.52 10.13 -6.22
C ASN A 409 3.94 9.84 -7.66
N THR A 410 4.01 8.55 -8.03
CA THR A 410 4.14 8.12 -9.43
C THR A 410 2.82 7.52 -9.86
N VAL A 411 2.11 8.21 -10.74
CA VAL A 411 0.78 7.79 -11.24
C VAL A 411 0.85 7.59 -12.74
N VAL A 412 0.63 6.35 -13.17
CA VAL A 412 0.76 5.93 -14.56
C VAL A 412 -0.55 5.33 -15.06
N MET A 413 -1.30 6.12 -15.82
CA MET A 413 -2.49 5.66 -16.51
C MET A 413 -2.05 4.91 -17.78
N ASN A 414 -2.02 3.57 -17.71
CA ASN A 414 -1.55 2.68 -18.77
C ASN A 414 -2.54 1.57 -19.17
N ALA A 415 -3.79 1.63 -18.70
CA ALA A 415 -4.86 0.72 -19.10
C ALA A 415 -5.98 1.52 -19.76
N ASN A 416 -6.33 1.23 -21.00
CA ASN A 416 -7.37 1.97 -21.74
C ASN A 416 -8.74 1.91 -21.07
N GLN A 417 -9.53 2.97 -21.24
CA GLN A 417 -10.98 2.91 -21.00
C GLN A 417 -11.62 1.95 -22.02
N THR A 418 -12.81 1.43 -21.72
CA THR A 418 -13.55 0.53 -22.63
C THR A 418 -13.92 1.22 -23.95
N VAL A 419 -14.37 2.48 -23.88
CA VAL A 419 -14.76 3.30 -25.03
C VAL A 419 -14.02 4.64 -25.03
N ALA A 420 -14.47 5.59 -25.86
CA ALA A 420 -13.92 6.94 -25.83
C ALA A 420 -14.10 7.56 -24.44
N GLY A 421 -13.02 8.09 -23.87
CA GLY A 421 -13.02 8.54 -22.49
C GLY A 421 -12.20 9.78 -22.26
N ARG A 422 -12.23 10.24 -21.01
CA ARG A 422 -11.45 11.37 -20.51
C ARG A 422 -10.76 11.10 -19.16
N PRO A 423 -9.91 10.08 -19.10
CA PRO A 423 -9.18 9.74 -17.87
C PRO A 423 -8.09 10.75 -17.54
N SER A 424 -7.71 10.76 -16.26
CA SER A 424 -6.62 11.60 -15.77
C SER A 424 -5.77 10.92 -14.71
N ALA A 425 -4.47 11.25 -14.67
CA ALA A 425 -3.59 10.76 -13.60
C ALA A 425 -3.90 11.48 -12.27
N LEU A 426 -4.12 12.79 -12.30
CA LEU A 426 -4.71 13.55 -11.19
C LEU A 426 -6.02 14.22 -11.63
N ASN A 427 -7.09 14.04 -10.83
CA ASN A 427 -8.38 14.67 -11.03
C ASN A 427 -8.78 15.52 -9.82
N VAL A 428 -8.91 16.83 -9.98
CA VAL A 428 -9.42 17.75 -8.96
C VAL A 428 -10.84 18.16 -9.34
N LEU A 429 -11.83 17.79 -8.52
CA LEU A 429 -13.23 18.04 -8.82
C LEU A 429 -13.61 19.49 -8.53
N SER A 430 -14.63 19.99 -9.24
CA SER A 430 -15.18 21.35 -9.06
C SER A 430 -15.78 21.59 -7.66
N THR A 431 -16.02 20.53 -6.90
CA THR A 431 -16.46 20.58 -5.49
C THR A 431 -15.36 21.03 -4.53
N ILE A 432 -14.10 21.11 -4.97
CA ILE A 432 -13.03 21.78 -4.22
C ILE A 432 -13.13 23.29 -4.46
N THR A 433 -13.47 24.03 -3.42
CA THR A 433 -13.70 25.48 -3.50
C THR A 433 -12.85 26.30 -2.53
N ALA A 434 -12.27 25.66 -1.50
CA ALA A 434 -11.45 26.35 -0.52
C ALA A 434 -10.12 26.81 -1.16
N ALA A 435 -9.80 28.08 -1.00
CA ALA A 435 -8.53 28.64 -1.48
C ALA A 435 -7.36 27.95 -0.76
N GLY A 436 -6.32 27.59 -1.51
CA GLY A 436 -5.14 26.93 -0.97
C GLY A 436 -5.36 25.50 -0.45
N ALA A 437 -6.48 24.86 -0.80
CA ALA A 437 -6.83 23.51 -0.38
C ALA A 437 -5.79 22.43 -0.70
N ILE A 438 -5.00 22.61 -1.76
CA ILE A 438 -4.08 21.59 -2.28
C ILE A 438 -2.67 22.17 -2.41
N ASP A 439 -1.69 21.46 -1.86
CA ASP A 439 -0.27 21.63 -2.17
C ASP A 439 0.21 20.43 -2.99
N LEU A 440 0.59 20.68 -4.25
CA LEU A 440 0.89 19.67 -5.27
C LEU A 440 2.31 19.83 -5.81
N ARG A 441 3.25 18.99 -5.35
CA ARG A 441 4.67 19.10 -5.74
C ARG A 441 5.36 17.76 -5.96
N ASN A 442 6.39 17.74 -6.79
CA ASN A 442 7.29 16.60 -6.97
C ASN A 442 6.65 15.31 -7.51
N ASN A 443 5.46 15.36 -8.12
CA ASN A 443 4.80 14.16 -8.62
C ASN A 443 5.20 13.83 -10.06
N ILE A 444 5.08 12.56 -10.45
CA ILE A 444 5.12 12.10 -11.84
C ILE A 444 3.71 11.65 -12.23
N PHE A 445 3.07 12.41 -13.13
CA PHE A 445 1.75 12.12 -13.67
C PHE A 445 1.86 11.76 -15.15
N VAL A 446 1.59 10.50 -15.48
CA VAL A 446 1.74 9.96 -16.83
C VAL A 446 0.41 9.39 -17.31
N ASN A 447 -0.05 9.81 -18.49
CA ASN A 447 -1.15 9.19 -19.19
C ASN A 447 -0.73 8.66 -20.57
N THR A 448 -0.50 7.35 -20.64
CA THR A 448 -0.10 6.62 -21.85
C THR A 448 -1.25 5.86 -22.52
N GLN A 449 -2.49 6.05 -22.05
CA GLN A 449 -3.62 5.32 -22.61
C GLN A 449 -3.85 5.75 -24.09
N THR A 450 -4.37 4.87 -24.93
CA THR A 450 -4.46 5.09 -26.38
C THR A 450 -5.89 5.13 -26.92
N GLN A 451 -6.90 4.99 -26.06
CA GLN A 451 -8.30 5.11 -26.47
C GLN A 451 -8.62 6.51 -27.01
N THR A 452 -9.68 6.58 -27.82
CA THR A 452 -10.27 7.81 -28.34
C THR A 452 -10.71 8.75 -27.20
N GLY A 453 -10.68 10.06 -27.45
CA GLY A 453 -11.00 11.09 -26.46
C GLY A 453 -9.76 11.68 -25.80
N ASP A 454 -9.99 12.76 -25.05
CA ASP A 454 -8.94 13.47 -24.31
C ASP A 454 -8.33 12.59 -23.23
N LYS A 455 -7.06 12.85 -22.92
CA LYS A 455 -6.32 12.12 -21.88
C LYS A 455 -5.45 13.14 -21.19
N TYR A 456 -5.56 13.24 -19.88
CA TYR A 456 -4.86 14.29 -19.14
C TYR A 456 -3.87 13.69 -18.15
N ALA A 457 -2.73 14.36 -17.96
CA ALA A 457 -1.91 14.16 -16.78
C ALA A 457 -2.59 14.80 -15.56
N ILE A 458 -3.18 15.98 -15.74
CA ILE A 458 -3.93 16.70 -14.70
C ILE A 458 -5.23 17.27 -15.24
N TYR A 459 -6.35 16.94 -14.60
CA TYR A 459 -7.66 17.54 -14.85
C TYR A 459 -8.10 18.31 -13.61
N SER A 460 -8.44 19.59 -13.75
CA SER A 460 -9.04 20.40 -12.69
C SER A 460 -10.36 20.99 -13.16
N GLY A 461 -11.45 20.55 -12.52
CA GLY A 461 -12.74 21.23 -12.57
C GLY A 461 -12.84 22.40 -11.60
N ALA A 462 -11.89 22.53 -10.66
CA ALA A 462 -11.81 23.63 -9.71
C ALA A 462 -11.00 24.81 -10.27
N ALA A 463 -11.22 26.00 -9.70
CA ALA A 463 -10.46 27.21 -10.00
C ALA A 463 -8.99 27.07 -9.56
N ASN A 464 -8.08 27.81 -10.19
CA ASN A 464 -6.65 27.75 -9.85
C ASN A 464 -6.33 28.19 -8.41
N THR A 465 -7.20 28.99 -7.79
CA THR A 465 -7.06 29.49 -6.42
C THR A 465 -7.08 28.39 -5.35
N VAL A 466 -7.52 27.17 -5.69
CA VAL A 466 -7.51 26.03 -4.75
C VAL A 466 -6.12 25.47 -4.52
N PHE A 467 -5.14 25.79 -5.38
CA PHE A 467 -3.76 25.35 -5.19
C PHE A 467 -3.00 26.40 -4.37
N SER A 468 -2.56 26.01 -3.17
CA SER A 468 -1.66 26.85 -2.37
C SER A 468 -0.25 26.82 -2.94
N ASN A 469 0.12 25.68 -3.52
CA ASN A 469 1.32 25.53 -4.34
C ASN A 469 1.07 24.45 -5.39
N ILE A 470 1.55 24.69 -6.61
CA ILE A 470 1.57 23.72 -7.69
C ILE A 470 2.86 23.93 -8.47
N ASN A 471 3.87 23.10 -8.24
CA ASN A 471 5.17 23.26 -8.88
C ASN A 471 6.01 21.98 -8.83
N TYR A 472 7.08 21.91 -9.62
CA TYR A 472 7.99 20.75 -9.66
C TYR A 472 7.26 19.44 -9.93
N ASN A 473 6.28 19.40 -10.83
CA ASN A 473 5.63 18.15 -11.23
C ASN A 473 6.05 17.78 -12.65
N ASN A 474 6.09 16.49 -12.96
CA ASN A 474 6.18 16.01 -14.33
C ASN A 474 4.77 15.67 -14.85
N TYR A 475 4.40 16.24 -16.00
CA TYR A 475 3.14 15.99 -16.68
C TYR A 475 3.40 15.40 -18.06
N TYR A 476 2.95 14.17 -18.28
CA TYR A 476 2.99 13.57 -19.61
C TYR A 476 1.62 13.03 -20.01
N SER A 477 1.20 13.34 -21.24
CA SER A 477 0.04 12.73 -21.87
C SER A 477 0.38 12.33 -23.31
N SER A 478 -0.12 11.17 -23.73
CA SER A 478 -0.13 10.73 -25.12
C SER A 478 -1.27 11.34 -25.95
N GLY A 479 -2.19 12.08 -25.31
CA GLY A 479 -3.22 12.87 -26.00
C GLY A 479 -2.70 14.23 -26.47
N SER A 480 -3.56 14.98 -27.17
CA SER A 480 -3.22 16.31 -27.68
C SER A 480 -3.02 17.37 -26.58
N ASN A 481 -3.48 17.09 -25.37
CA ASN A 481 -3.48 18.03 -24.25
C ASN A 481 -2.82 17.41 -23.01
N LEU A 482 -1.95 18.17 -22.33
CA LEU A 482 -1.31 17.77 -21.08
C LEU A 482 -2.27 17.83 -19.89
N GLY A 483 -3.12 18.86 -19.86
CA GLY A 483 -4.03 19.07 -18.75
C GLY A 483 -5.27 19.86 -19.10
N TYR A 484 -6.09 20.14 -18.10
CA TYR A 484 -7.33 20.89 -18.23
C TYR A 484 -7.57 21.75 -16.99
N ILE A 485 -7.90 23.03 -17.21
CA ILE A 485 -8.49 23.93 -16.22
C ILE A 485 -9.28 25.02 -16.92
N GLY A 486 -10.62 24.95 -16.85
CA GLY A 486 -11.54 25.80 -17.63
C GLY A 486 -11.52 25.57 -19.15
N SER A 487 -10.39 25.13 -19.70
CA SER A 487 -10.16 24.73 -21.09
C SER A 487 -9.05 23.68 -21.16
N ALA A 488 -8.91 23.02 -22.31
CA ALA A 488 -7.84 22.07 -22.56
C ALA A 488 -6.49 22.80 -22.77
N LEU A 489 -5.42 22.26 -22.20
CA LEU A 489 -4.09 22.85 -22.18
C LEU A 489 -3.09 21.94 -22.91
N ALA A 490 -2.60 22.40 -24.06
CA ALA A 490 -1.78 21.60 -24.97
C ALA A 490 -0.32 21.48 -24.52
N THR A 491 0.23 22.55 -23.97
CA THR A 491 1.67 22.68 -23.70
C THR A 491 1.98 23.01 -22.25
N MET A 492 3.26 22.92 -21.88
CA MET A 492 3.70 23.32 -20.54
C MET A 492 3.48 24.83 -20.28
N THR A 493 3.57 25.67 -21.31
CA THR A 493 3.24 27.10 -21.23
C THR A 493 1.76 27.31 -20.89
N ASP A 494 0.87 26.51 -21.47
CA ASP A 494 -0.57 26.55 -21.17
C ASP A 494 -0.85 26.07 -19.74
N ILE A 495 -0.14 25.04 -19.27
CA ILE A 495 -0.19 24.58 -17.86
C ILE A 495 0.23 25.69 -16.90
N GLN A 496 1.34 26.39 -17.18
CA GLN A 496 1.79 27.51 -16.36
C GLN A 496 0.76 28.65 -16.33
N THR A 497 0.23 29.01 -17.50
CA THR A 497 -0.75 30.09 -17.64
C THR A 497 -2.08 29.76 -16.95
N GLY A 498 -2.63 28.57 -17.21
CA GLY A 498 -3.94 28.15 -16.69
C GLY A 498 -3.97 27.94 -15.18
N PHE A 499 -2.93 27.29 -14.63
CA PHE A 499 -2.85 27.04 -13.19
C PHE A 499 -2.21 28.21 -12.40
N GLY A 500 -1.54 29.16 -13.06
CA GLY A 500 -0.88 30.27 -12.37
C GLY A 500 0.34 29.86 -11.52
N GLY A 501 0.95 28.72 -11.84
CA GLY A 501 2.07 28.12 -11.12
C GLY A 501 2.97 27.31 -12.06
N ASN A 502 3.50 26.17 -11.60
CA ASN A 502 4.22 25.20 -12.44
C ASN A 502 5.51 25.71 -13.12
N VAL A 503 6.16 26.72 -12.55
CA VAL A 503 7.37 27.35 -13.11
C VAL A 503 8.51 26.34 -13.35
N ASN A 504 8.68 25.38 -12.44
CA ASN A 504 9.70 24.34 -12.48
C ASN A 504 9.12 22.95 -12.81
N SER A 505 7.84 22.88 -13.19
CA SER A 505 7.24 21.64 -13.67
C SER A 505 7.70 21.37 -15.10
N ILE A 506 7.72 20.11 -15.49
CA ILE A 506 8.28 19.64 -16.76
C ILE A 506 7.32 18.67 -17.48
N ASN A 507 7.56 18.45 -18.77
CA ASN A 507 6.83 17.49 -19.60
C ASN A 507 7.82 16.52 -20.24
N VAL A 508 7.99 15.36 -19.58
CA VAL A 508 8.91 14.29 -20.00
C VAL A 508 8.18 12.96 -19.87
N LEU A 509 8.26 12.11 -20.90
CA LEU A 509 7.87 10.70 -20.79
C LEU A 509 8.94 9.96 -19.98
N PRO A 510 8.63 9.46 -18.78
CA PRO A 510 9.60 8.69 -18.02
C PRO A 510 9.89 7.35 -18.68
N VAL A 511 11.14 6.90 -18.61
CA VAL A 511 11.54 5.54 -18.96
C VAL A 511 11.53 4.69 -17.68
N PHE A 512 10.53 3.83 -17.53
CA PHE A 512 10.45 2.92 -16.39
C PHE A 512 11.28 1.66 -16.61
N VAL A 513 11.66 0.97 -15.53
CA VAL A 513 12.37 -0.32 -15.59
C VAL A 513 11.56 -1.37 -16.37
N SER A 514 10.25 -1.43 -16.16
CA SER A 514 9.35 -2.30 -16.95
C SER A 514 7.90 -1.80 -16.95
N ALA A 515 6.97 -2.57 -17.54
CA ALA A 515 5.54 -2.26 -17.55
C ALA A 515 4.84 -2.42 -16.18
N THR A 516 5.46 -3.10 -15.22
CA THR A 516 4.90 -3.38 -13.88
C THR A 516 5.79 -2.89 -12.74
N ASP A 517 6.99 -2.43 -13.09
CA ASP A 517 7.97 -1.82 -12.20
C ASP A 517 8.20 -0.36 -12.62
N PHE A 518 7.69 0.55 -11.80
CA PHE A 518 7.70 1.99 -12.04
C PHE A 518 8.87 2.72 -11.38
N HIS A 519 9.92 1.99 -10.97
CA HIS A 519 11.23 2.61 -10.81
C HIS A 519 11.67 3.27 -12.11
N LEU A 520 12.33 4.42 -12.00
CA LEU A 520 12.94 5.09 -13.15
C LEU A 520 14.18 4.31 -13.58
N ALA A 521 14.28 3.97 -14.86
CA ALA A 521 15.46 3.33 -15.42
C ALA A 521 16.69 4.25 -15.25
N THR A 522 17.85 3.65 -15.05
CA THR A 522 19.12 4.37 -14.86
C THR A 522 19.61 5.08 -16.12
N SER A 523 19.00 4.84 -17.28
CA SER A 523 19.28 5.53 -18.54
C SER A 523 18.00 6.10 -19.14
N GLY A 524 18.08 7.28 -19.76
CA GLY A 524 16.95 7.91 -20.45
C GLY A 524 16.10 8.85 -19.58
N ASN A 525 16.46 9.02 -18.30
CA ASN A 525 15.73 9.88 -17.35
C ASN A 525 16.53 11.10 -16.88
N ALA A 526 17.58 11.51 -17.60
CA ALA A 526 18.41 12.66 -17.25
C ALA A 526 17.61 13.98 -17.04
N ALA A 527 16.46 14.11 -17.71
CA ALA A 527 15.59 15.28 -17.58
C ALA A 527 14.71 15.26 -16.32
N LEU A 528 14.56 14.11 -15.65
CA LEU A 528 13.79 13.93 -14.42
C LEU A 528 14.68 13.93 -13.17
N ASP A 529 15.96 13.61 -13.34
CA ASP A 529 16.97 13.47 -12.30
C ASP A 529 17.22 14.80 -11.56
N ASN A 530 17.16 14.74 -10.23
CA ASN A 530 17.42 15.86 -9.31
C ASN A 530 16.52 17.10 -9.58
N LYS A 531 15.30 16.89 -10.10
CA LYS A 531 14.36 17.98 -10.49
C LYS A 531 13.28 18.31 -9.47
N GLY A 532 13.21 17.61 -8.34
CA GLY A 532 12.29 17.93 -7.26
C GLY A 532 12.76 19.08 -6.37
N THR A 533 11.92 19.43 -5.40
CA THR A 533 12.24 20.36 -4.31
C THR A 533 12.02 19.70 -2.96
N VAL A 534 12.86 19.99 -1.97
CA VAL A 534 12.74 19.39 -0.63
C VAL A 534 11.40 19.75 0.01
N VAL A 535 10.70 18.75 0.54
CA VAL A 535 9.51 18.92 1.39
C VAL A 535 9.73 18.20 2.71
N ALA A 536 9.65 18.91 3.82
CA ALA A 536 10.02 18.38 5.14
C ALA A 536 9.12 17.21 5.60
N ASP A 537 7.89 17.15 5.10
CA ASP A 537 6.94 16.08 5.41
C ASP A 537 7.33 14.70 4.83
N VAL A 538 8.27 14.63 3.87
CA VAL A 538 8.65 13.39 3.18
C VAL A 538 10.18 13.27 3.09
N SER A 539 10.78 12.49 3.99
CA SER A 539 12.23 12.29 4.08
C SER A 539 12.76 11.03 3.40
N VAL A 540 11.89 10.11 3.03
CA VAL A 540 12.23 8.86 2.34
C VAL A 540 11.37 8.67 1.10
N ASP A 541 11.83 7.85 0.16
CA ASP A 541 11.12 7.45 -1.04
C ASP A 541 10.21 6.22 -0.80
N ALA A 542 9.65 5.64 -1.87
CA ALA A 542 8.76 4.49 -1.82
C ALA A 542 9.43 3.20 -1.34
N ASP A 543 10.74 3.06 -1.57
CA ASP A 543 11.57 1.94 -1.12
C ASP A 543 12.20 2.18 0.26
N ASN A 544 11.82 3.30 0.90
CA ASN A 544 12.34 3.74 2.19
C ASN A 544 13.82 4.18 2.13
N ASN A 545 14.34 4.53 0.95
CA ASN A 545 15.64 5.17 0.80
C ASN A 545 15.55 6.65 1.18
N PRO A 546 16.58 7.24 1.81
CA PRO A 546 16.61 8.68 2.08
C PRO A 546 16.54 9.49 0.80
N ARG A 547 15.71 10.55 0.80
CA ARG A 547 15.69 11.52 -0.30
C ARG A 547 16.90 12.44 -0.24
N SER A 548 17.37 12.90 -1.40
CA SER A 548 18.37 13.97 -1.46
C SER A 548 17.89 15.19 -0.68
N ALA A 549 18.71 15.64 0.28
CA ALA A 549 18.41 16.77 1.15
C ALA A 549 18.48 18.13 0.44
N THR A 550 18.83 18.16 -0.85
CA THR A 550 18.95 19.40 -1.64
C THR A 550 18.25 19.31 -2.99
N THR A 551 18.25 18.13 -3.60
CA THR A 551 17.87 17.91 -5.00
C THR A 551 17.14 16.57 -5.13
N PRO A 552 16.01 16.37 -4.44
CA PRO A 552 15.28 15.10 -4.51
C PRO A 552 14.76 14.84 -5.92
N ASP A 553 14.53 13.57 -6.26
CA ASP A 553 13.96 13.19 -7.54
C ASP A 553 12.44 13.38 -7.58
N LEU A 554 11.91 13.60 -8.79
CA LEU A 554 10.47 13.59 -9.00
C LEU A 554 9.90 12.17 -8.84
N GLY A 555 8.69 12.09 -8.32
CA GLY A 555 7.95 10.83 -8.19
C GLY A 555 8.40 9.98 -7.00
N GLY A 556 7.94 8.73 -7.00
CA GLY A 556 8.00 7.84 -5.85
C GLY A 556 9.36 7.33 -5.47
N TYR A 557 10.37 7.44 -6.32
CA TYR A 557 11.66 6.78 -6.15
C TYR A 557 12.82 7.75 -6.35
N GLU A 558 13.84 7.67 -5.50
CA GLU A 558 15.14 8.25 -5.82
C GLU A 558 15.86 7.32 -6.80
N PHE A 559 16.59 7.89 -7.74
CA PHE A 559 17.36 7.12 -8.71
C PHE A 559 18.69 7.79 -9.01
N THR A 560 19.58 7.06 -9.67
CA THR A 560 20.84 7.62 -10.17
C THR A 560 20.87 7.44 -11.67
N ASN A 561 20.80 8.55 -12.39
CA ASN A 561 20.94 8.52 -13.83
C ASN A 561 22.41 8.30 -14.20
N ILE A 562 22.69 7.25 -14.97
CA ILE A 562 23.99 7.01 -15.56
C ILE A 562 24.09 7.89 -16.80
N VAL A 563 24.76 9.03 -16.64
CA VAL A 563 25.25 9.79 -17.79
C VAL A 563 26.49 9.05 -18.30
N LEU A 564 26.41 8.46 -19.50
CA LEU A 564 27.60 8.04 -20.24
C LEU A 564 28.36 9.30 -20.66
N ALA A 565 29.15 9.86 -19.76
CA ALA A 565 30.15 10.85 -20.15
C ALA A 565 31.22 10.10 -20.96
N THR A 566 31.55 10.60 -22.16
CA THR A 566 32.94 10.46 -22.61
C THR A 566 33.74 11.21 -21.57
N GLN A 567 34.40 10.50 -20.65
CA GLN A 567 35.45 11.18 -19.91
C GLN A 567 36.44 11.66 -20.95
N ASP A 568 36.48 12.97 -21.20
CA ASP A 568 37.75 13.59 -21.54
C ASP A 568 38.66 13.14 -20.41
N VAL A 569 39.62 12.27 -20.72
CA VAL A 569 40.66 11.84 -19.78
C VAL A 569 41.55 13.06 -19.54
N GLY A 570 41.02 14.00 -18.79
CA GLY A 570 41.72 15.12 -18.20
C GLY A 570 42.52 14.60 -17.01
N GLY A 571 43.65 13.97 -17.32
CA GLY A 571 44.86 13.99 -16.51
C GLY A 571 44.76 13.46 -15.08
N LYS A 572 44.86 12.14 -14.93
CA LYS A 572 45.67 11.57 -13.83
C LYS A 572 46.67 10.59 -14.42
N GLY A 573 47.85 11.10 -14.78
CA GLY A 573 49.05 10.29 -15.03
C GLY A 573 49.78 10.55 -16.33
N ASN A 574 50.33 11.76 -16.51
CA ASN A 574 51.67 12.06 -17.07
C ASN A 574 51.76 13.57 -17.41
N LYS A 575 52.87 14.22 -17.04
CA LYS A 575 53.04 15.69 -17.14
C LYS A 575 53.72 16.09 -18.45
N ILE A 576 53.05 15.96 -19.60
CA ILE A 576 53.58 16.51 -20.84
C ILE A 576 53.42 18.04 -20.84
N SER A 577 54.54 18.76 -20.93
CA SER A 577 54.59 20.22 -21.06
C SER A 577 55.18 20.61 -22.40
N TYR A 578 54.59 21.58 -23.11
CA TYR A 578 55.05 22.00 -24.43
C TYR A 578 54.92 23.51 -24.63
N TYR A 579 55.93 24.13 -25.26
CA TYR A 579 55.98 25.58 -25.47
C TYR A 579 56.99 25.98 -26.57
N PRO A 580 56.80 27.16 -27.20
CA PRO A 580 55.61 28.01 -27.12
C PRO A 580 54.42 27.39 -27.88
N ASN A 581 53.20 27.62 -27.40
CA ASN A 581 51.96 27.37 -28.16
C ASN A 581 51.08 28.62 -28.06
N PRO A 582 50.87 29.40 -29.13
CA PRO A 582 51.23 29.11 -30.53
C PRO A 582 52.74 29.09 -30.82
N VAL A 583 53.17 28.17 -31.68
CA VAL A 583 54.58 27.96 -32.10
C VAL A 583 54.87 28.65 -33.44
N VAL A 584 56.09 29.16 -33.61
CA VAL A 584 56.58 29.74 -34.87
C VAL A 584 57.62 28.84 -35.53
N ASP A 585 58.74 28.57 -34.85
CA ASP A 585 59.85 27.81 -35.44
C ASP A 585 60.06 26.44 -34.78
N TYR A 586 60.23 26.43 -33.45
CA TYR A 586 60.53 25.21 -32.69
C TYR A 586 59.56 25.02 -31.53
N LEU A 587 59.02 23.81 -31.40
CA LEU A 587 58.19 23.40 -30.27
C LEU A 587 59.02 22.56 -29.30
N ASN A 588 59.23 23.07 -28.09
CA ASN A 588 59.89 22.33 -27.03
C ASN A 588 58.86 21.47 -26.29
N ILE A 589 59.22 20.22 -25.99
CA ILE A 589 58.38 19.24 -25.31
C ILE A 589 59.18 18.64 -24.16
N THR A 590 58.58 18.56 -22.98
CA THR A 590 59.12 17.90 -21.79
C THR A 590 58.11 16.87 -21.31
N ASN A 591 58.59 15.69 -20.95
CA ASN A 591 57.80 14.62 -20.36
C ASN A 591 58.52 14.04 -19.12
N ASP A 592 57.78 13.32 -18.29
CA ASP A 592 58.31 12.63 -17.08
C ASP A 592 58.95 11.27 -17.36
N SER A 593 58.92 10.85 -18.63
CA SER A 593 59.53 9.63 -19.14
C SER A 593 60.07 9.87 -20.54
N LYS A 594 61.07 9.07 -20.93
CA LYS A 594 61.74 9.20 -22.21
C LYS A 594 60.73 9.17 -23.36
N ILE A 595 60.73 10.23 -24.16
CA ILE A 595 59.95 10.38 -25.38
C ILE A 595 60.64 9.53 -26.46
N THR A 596 59.95 8.52 -26.99
CA THR A 596 60.49 7.67 -28.05
C THR A 596 60.42 8.40 -29.38
N ASN A 597 59.24 8.87 -29.76
CA ASN A 597 59.04 9.74 -30.90
C ASN A 597 57.85 10.68 -30.72
N ILE A 598 57.80 11.70 -31.57
CA ILE A 598 56.67 12.60 -31.73
C ILE A 598 56.16 12.50 -33.16
N GLU A 599 54.87 12.75 -33.34
CA GLU A 599 54.20 12.78 -34.64
C GLU A 599 53.29 13.99 -34.70
N ILE A 600 53.24 14.67 -35.86
CA ILE A 600 52.32 15.80 -36.08
C ILE A 600 51.36 15.45 -37.20
N TYR A 601 50.08 15.65 -36.94
CA TYR A 601 48.97 15.37 -37.85
C TYR A 601 48.23 16.66 -38.22
N ASN A 602 47.76 16.75 -39.47
CA ASN A 602 46.82 17.80 -39.87
C ASN A 602 45.39 17.51 -39.36
N ALA A 603 44.48 18.46 -39.53
CA ALA A 603 43.07 18.31 -39.12
C ALA A 603 42.33 17.16 -39.83
N GLY A 604 42.84 16.68 -40.97
CA GLY A 604 42.31 15.51 -41.69
C GLY A 604 42.89 14.17 -41.22
N GLY A 605 43.72 14.15 -40.16
CA GLY A 605 44.33 12.94 -39.63
C GLY A 605 45.52 12.41 -40.44
N GLN A 606 46.01 13.16 -41.44
CA GLN A 606 47.21 12.79 -42.19
C GLN A 606 48.46 13.16 -41.37
N ARG A 607 49.39 12.21 -41.21
CA ARG A 607 50.67 12.44 -40.55
C ARG A 607 51.58 13.27 -41.46
N LEU A 608 51.97 14.44 -40.98
CA LEU A 608 52.87 15.36 -41.69
C LEU A 608 54.32 15.21 -41.29
N MET A 609 54.58 14.86 -40.03
CA MET A 609 55.93 14.75 -39.48
C MET A 609 56.01 13.61 -38.47
N SER A 610 57.19 13.01 -38.36
CA SER A 610 57.56 12.10 -37.27
C SER A 610 59.04 12.26 -36.96
N GLU A 611 59.38 12.41 -35.69
CA GLU A 611 60.76 12.65 -35.24
C GLU A 611 61.04 11.86 -33.96
N ALA A 612 62.20 11.20 -33.90
CA ALA A 612 62.65 10.48 -32.71
C ALA A 612 63.40 11.43 -31.77
N ILE A 613 63.01 11.47 -30.50
CA ILE A 613 63.64 12.34 -29.48
C ILE A 613 64.59 11.53 -28.60
N ASN A 614 64.17 10.34 -28.17
CA ASN A 614 64.92 9.42 -27.29
C ASN A 614 65.47 10.07 -26.00
N ALA A 615 64.78 11.07 -25.48
CA ALA A 615 65.10 11.78 -24.23
C ALA A 615 63.82 12.26 -23.54
N GLU A 616 63.90 12.66 -22.26
CA GLU A 616 62.77 13.26 -21.53
C GLU A 616 62.39 14.67 -22.02
N LYS A 617 63.29 15.30 -22.79
CA LYS A 617 63.10 16.63 -23.38
C LYS A 617 63.54 16.63 -24.82
N GLY A 618 62.80 17.33 -25.67
CA GLY A 618 63.11 17.47 -27.09
C GLY A 618 62.61 18.79 -27.67
N SER A 619 63.13 19.16 -28.83
CA SER A 619 62.68 20.31 -29.60
C SER A 619 62.37 19.86 -31.02
N VAL A 620 61.21 20.26 -31.54
CA VAL A 620 60.71 19.84 -32.85
C VAL A 620 60.67 21.04 -33.78
N ASP A 621 61.33 20.93 -34.94
CA ASP A 621 61.32 21.97 -35.97
C ASP A 621 60.00 21.93 -36.76
N VAL A 622 59.15 22.94 -36.58
CA VAL A 622 57.85 23.04 -37.23
C VAL A 622 57.83 24.09 -38.35
N ARG A 623 58.98 24.63 -38.77
CA ARG A 623 59.06 25.68 -39.81
C ARG A 623 58.48 25.25 -41.16
N LYS A 624 58.47 23.94 -41.44
CA LYS A 624 57.91 23.38 -42.67
C LYS A 624 56.38 23.26 -42.66
N LEU A 625 55.74 23.50 -41.52
CA LEU A 625 54.28 23.47 -41.39
C LEU A 625 53.69 24.84 -41.71
N SER A 626 52.64 24.86 -42.54
CA SER A 626 51.85 26.07 -42.77
C SER A 626 51.13 26.53 -41.49
N PRO A 627 50.80 27.82 -41.35
CA PRO A 627 50.00 28.31 -40.22
C PRO A 627 48.67 27.56 -40.10
N GLY A 628 48.31 27.11 -38.90
CA GLY A 628 47.13 26.28 -38.70
C GLY A 628 47.11 25.48 -37.40
N MET A 629 46.05 24.70 -37.23
CA MET A 629 45.85 23.82 -36.08
C MET A 629 46.32 22.39 -36.42
N TYR A 630 47.09 21.81 -35.51
CA TYR A 630 47.64 20.46 -35.66
C TYR A 630 47.43 19.64 -34.39
N ILE A 631 47.45 18.31 -34.55
CA ILE A 631 47.49 17.37 -33.44
C ILE A 631 48.93 16.85 -33.31
N LEU A 632 49.55 17.13 -32.17
CA LEU A 632 50.83 16.57 -31.75
C LEU A 632 50.57 15.29 -30.97
N LYS A 633 51.06 14.15 -31.43
CA LYS A 633 51.08 12.91 -30.68
C LYS A 633 52.48 12.69 -30.11
N VAL A 634 52.57 12.58 -28.79
CA VAL A 634 53.82 12.31 -28.06
C VAL A 634 53.78 10.86 -27.59
N ASN A 635 54.71 10.05 -28.08
CA ASN A 635 54.87 8.68 -27.64
C ASN A 635 56.07 8.60 -26.70
N SER A 636 55.87 8.03 -25.52
CA SER A 636 56.89 7.78 -24.50
C SER A 636 57.00 6.28 -24.22
N GLU A 637 57.96 5.90 -23.39
CA GLU A 637 58.07 4.51 -22.92
C GLU A 637 56.87 4.06 -22.08
N LYS A 638 56.07 5.00 -21.54
CA LYS A 638 54.94 4.70 -20.64
C LYS A 638 53.56 4.94 -21.27
N SER A 639 53.42 5.96 -22.12
CA SER A 639 52.13 6.38 -22.68
C SER A 639 52.24 7.00 -24.07
N SER A 640 51.11 7.06 -24.77
CA SER A 640 50.93 7.80 -26.02
C SER A 640 49.79 8.80 -25.84
N GLU A 641 50.08 10.08 -26.00
CA GLU A 641 49.13 11.17 -25.73
C GLU A 641 49.05 12.13 -26.91
N SER A 642 47.84 12.64 -27.19
CA SER A 642 47.59 13.58 -28.28
C SER A 642 47.20 14.95 -27.75
N LEU A 643 47.86 15.99 -28.23
CA LEU A 643 47.77 17.37 -27.78
C LEU A 643 47.48 18.28 -28.97
N LYS A 644 46.72 19.35 -28.76
CA LYS A 644 46.45 20.35 -29.79
C LYS A 644 47.52 21.44 -29.79
N ILE A 645 48.14 21.69 -30.94
CA ILE A 645 49.11 22.78 -31.13
C ILE A 645 48.66 23.74 -32.24
N LEU A 646 49.06 25.01 -32.13
CA LEU A 646 48.76 26.07 -33.08
C LEU A 646 50.08 26.58 -33.69
N LYS A 647 50.23 26.47 -35.01
CA LYS A 647 51.34 27.07 -35.77
C LYS A 647 50.93 28.45 -36.27
N ARG A 648 51.76 29.46 -36.00
CA ARG A 648 51.63 30.81 -36.56
C ARG A 648 52.35 30.98 -37.88
#